data_AF-A0A482SZE8-F1
#
_entry.id   AF-A0A482SZE8-F1
#
_cell.length_a   1.000
_cell.length_b   1.000
_cell.length_c   1.000
_cell.angle_alpha   90.00
_cell.angle_beta   90.00
_cell.angle_gamma   90.00
#
_symmetry.space_group_name_H-M   'P 1'
#
loop_
_entity.id
_entity.type
_entity.pdbx_description
1 polymer ?
#
loop_
_entity_poly.entity_id
_entity_poly.type
_entity_poly.pdbx_seq_one_letter_code
_entity_poly.pdbx_strand_id
1 'polypeptide(L)'
;MSDAGSPLHTAQVLVVGSANWTERFSDALSASTEATILTAGTPSDALDTVRQRSVDCLVTGETLDDGSGTDLVRQLRDSAPDLPVVLGTTDGSEALASEAIQAGVSDYVPLTGPEGLRIDELIQRTGNALQSARRAITQRERARQFDAVFHDTQTATWVLDPDGSLARVNQTGRAMIDEDVDAVIGDLFWTLPWWAQSAATERDIRQLVEAARDGQFGNAVVHRPTTATDRVIELSVRPVENDFGDVTSIVIEGIDITEQVTLDRDLRQSEELHRVTLSNMTDTVLMTNEDGEYTYVCPNVHFIFGYTDDEIREQETIDTLLGEDLFDRAELAEKGVLKNIECTVTDKAGHEHTLLVNVREVEIQGGTLLYSCRDITKRKQREEALATLQETARKFLYTETDQEIAHHIVDDVLSVFDVSASAIYLHDVETNELQPVTQSQAMTEHHGPLPAVRTNDDTLPSHSFVNDETLVFDDVHTSDRLENRATDLRSVMFIPLGNHGVFVSGSTAVGVFDDVTQELTDLLAATAEAALDRVVRESQLREQDRELQRQNEQLTALNHINNTIREIDQTIVSAETQEEINHTVCERLTDTDRFKFAWIGSVDPGGTNVETRAWAGNEQGYLDSQPITVADSETEPAGRTAATGEVTMIPNVAADLRNAPWRSDALTRDFLSVLSIPLVYNDLRHGILTIYADTKDAFDETTRTVLRELGETIASALSAIERKHALLTTSVTRVEFDIDDERFLLSRLARSAGCTLSYEGGIQHAPAGNSVFVTVEDADVQTVAAAAADMTSIDDVTQISDDDTESGVLRLELSQPFLALELADHGAIFREATADPDGTTLVVDVPQSVDVRNIAQLVDSTFSGVELKRKETLERGIEQDRSSEFLTDLTERQLEVIQTAYYSGYFESPRTKSGEDIATMLEISPPAFYQHVRTVQRKLFTTLFEDRSVSGLES
;
A
#
# COMPACT_ATOMS: atom_id res chain seq x y z
N MET A 1 -10.79 3.58 -2.99
CA MET A 1 -9.71 4.58 -2.76
C MET A 1 -9.72 4.99 -1.28
N SER A 2 -9.34 4.08 -0.39
CA SER A 2 -9.13 4.34 1.03
C SER A 2 -8.16 3.31 1.62
N ASP A 3 -6.95 3.23 1.05
CA ASP A 3 -5.73 3.24 1.87
C ASP A 3 -4.51 3.52 1.00
N ALA A 4 -4.57 4.62 0.24
CA ALA A 4 -3.41 5.49 0.31
C ALA A 4 -3.51 6.04 1.72
N GLY A 5 -2.71 5.50 2.65
CA GLY A 5 -2.75 5.89 4.06
C GLY A 5 -3.00 7.39 4.13
N SER A 6 -4.14 7.77 4.74
CA SER A 6 -4.61 9.16 4.78
C SER A 6 -3.40 10.07 4.94
N PRO A 7 -3.23 11.13 4.12
CA PRO A 7 -2.01 11.95 4.14
C PRO A 7 -1.67 12.50 5.54
N LEU A 8 -2.66 12.45 6.44
CA LEU A 8 -2.63 12.81 7.85
C LEU A 8 -2.02 11.74 8.79
N HIS A 9 -1.97 10.44 8.44
CA HIS A 9 -1.51 9.36 9.35
C HIS A 9 -0.10 9.57 9.93
N THR A 10 0.80 10.23 9.20
CA THR A 10 2.17 10.54 9.66
C THR A 10 2.43 12.03 9.83
N ALA A 11 1.38 12.87 9.75
CA ALA A 11 1.51 14.32 9.77
C ALA A 11 1.52 14.89 11.19
N GLN A 12 2.33 15.93 11.41
CA GLN A 12 2.23 16.80 12.57
C GLN A 12 1.29 17.97 12.27
N VAL A 13 0.10 17.94 12.87
CA VAL A 13 -0.94 18.97 12.66
C VAL A 13 -0.99 19.89 13.88
N LEU A 14 -0.75 21.19 13.66
CA LEU A 14 -0.87 22.21 14.70
C LEU A 14 -2.27 22.82 14.66
N VAL A 15 -3.04 22.61 15.71
CA VAL A 15 -4.39 23.17 15.89
C VAL A 15 -4.29 24.41 16.78
N VAL A 16 -4.76 25.56 16.27
CA VAL A 16 -4.65 26.85 16.94
C VAL A 16 -6.03 27.41 17.25
N GLY A 17 -6.33 27.57 18.54
CA GLY A 17 -7.55 28.19 19.03
C GLY A 17 -8.22 27.43 20.17
N SER A 18 -8.99 28.17 20.97
CA SER A 18 -9.70 27.72 22.18
C SER A 18 -11.19 27.43 21.95
N ALA A 19 -11.64 27.44 20.69
CA ALA A 19 -13.04 27.22 20.35
C ALA A 19 -13.44 25.75 20.54
N ASN A 20 -14.68 25.48 20.97
CA ASN A 20 -15.18 24.10 21.19
C ASN A 20 -14.98 23.17 19.97
N TRP A 21 -15.02 23.72 18.75
CA TRP A 21 -14.80 22.93 17.55
C TRP A 21 -13.34 22.54 17.32
N THR A 22 -12.35 23.27 17.81
CA THR A 22 -10.93 22.91 17.66
C THR A 22 -10.58 21.71 18.54
N GLU A 23 -11.18 21.60 19.73
CA GLU A 23 -11.13 20.40 20.57
C GLU A 23 -11.79 19.20 19.87
N ARG A 24 -13.03 19.35 19.39
CA ARG A 24 -13.72 18.28 18.66
C ARG A 24 -12.98 17.83 17.40
N PHE A 25 -12.36 18.76 16.68
CA PHE A 25 -11.52 18.45 15.53
C PHE A 25 -10.28 17.64 15.95
N SER A 26 -9.64 18.02 17.05
CA SER A 26 -8.48 17.29 17.56
C SER A 26 -8.85 15.86 18.00
N ASP A 27 -9.99 15.70 18.67
CA ASP A 27 -10.51 14.40 19.10
C ASP A 27 -10.88 13.52 17.90
N ALA A 28 -11.60 14.07 16.92
CA ALA A 28 -11.99 13.37 15.71
C ALA A 28 -10.78 12.98 14.84
N LEU A 29 -9.77 13.85 14.75
CA LEU A 29 -8.53 13.57 14.02
C LEU A 29 -7.71 12.47 14.72
N SER A 30 -7.66 12.47 16.05
CA SER A 30 -6.99 11.41 16.84
C SER A 30 -7.72 10.07 16.74
N ALA A 31 -9.06 10.09 16.63
CA ALA A 31 -9.87 8.89 16.50
C ALA A 31 -9.79 8.26 15.10
N SER A 32 -9.51 9.07 14.07
CA SER A 32 -9.51 8.63 12.66
C SER A 32 -8.13 8.48 12.03
N THR A 33 -7.05 8.98 12.67
CA THR A 33 -5.69 8.95 12.12
C THR A 33 -4.61 8.82 13.20
N GLU A 34 -3.40 8.39 12.82
CA GLU A 34 -2.21 8.35 13.70
C GLU A 34 -1.43 9.70 13.74
N ALA A 35 -2.07 10.80 13.30
CA ALA A 35 -1.45 12.12 13.25
C ALA A 35 -0.96 12.59 14.63
N THR A 36 0.19 13.26 14.69
CA THR A 36 0.63 13.93 15.92
C THR A 36 -0.03 15.30 16.00
N ILE A 37 -0.89 15.49 17.00
CA ILE A 37 -1.61 16.76 17.17
C ILE A 37 -0.85 17.65 18.17
N LEU A 38 -0.54 18.87 17.74
CA LEU A 38 -0.01 19.93 18.59
C LEU A 38 -1.11 20.97 18.78
N THR A 39 -1.25 21.53 19.98
CA THR A 39 -2.26 22.55 20.26
C THR A 39 -1.62 23.85 20.73
N ALA A 40 -2.14 24.98 20.26
CA ALA A 40 -1.74 26.31 20.71
C ALA A 40 -2.98 27.19 20.95
N GLY A 41 -3.02 27.92 22.06
CA GLY A 41 -4.13 28.82 22.38
C GLY A 41 -4.02 30.19 21.71
N THR A 42 -2.79 30.67 21.48
CA THR A 42 -2.52 32.03 20.97
C THR A 42 -1.72 32.02 19.66
N PRO A 43 -1.83 33.07 18.83
CA PRO A 43 -0.98 33.24 17.63
C PRO A 43 0.53 33.19 17.93
N SER A 44 0.95 33.77 19.06
CA SER A 44 2.36 33.81 19.46
C SER A 44 2.89 32.41 19.76
N ASP A 45 2.12 31.60 20.49
CA ASP A 45 2.48 30.21 20.79
C ASP A 45 2.54 29.35 19.52
N ALA A 46 1.63 29.60 18.57
CA ALA A 46 1.62 28.91 17.29
C ALA A 46 2.89 29.21 16.48
N LEU A 47 3.29 30.48 16.39
CA LEU A 47 4.53 30.90 15.72
C LEU A 47 5.78 30.30 16.37
N ASP A 48 5.86 30.29 17.70
CA ASP A 48 6.99 29.68 18.41
C ASP A 48 7.03 28.16 18.24
N THR A 49 5.87 27.51 18.19
CA THR A 49 5.76 26.06 17.93
C THR A 49 6.27 25.70 16.54
N VAL A 50 5.87 26.46 15.50
CA VAL A 50 6.35 26.28 14.12
C VAL A 50 7.87 26.50 14.00
N ARG A 51 8.46 27.35 14.85
CA ARG A 51 9.92 27.57 14.88
C ARG A 51 10.69 26.46 15.60
N GLN A 52 10.08 25.83 16.60
CA GLN A 52 10.76 24.84 17.45
C GLN A 52 10.52 23.39 17.00
N ARG A 53 9.43 23.12 16.27
CA ARG A 53 9.01 21.79 15.84
C ARG A 53 8.65 21.79 14.35
N SER A 54 8.81 20.64 13.71
CA SER A 54 8.39 20.43 12.31
C SER A 54 6.87 20.27 12.25
N VAL A 55 6.17 21.28 11.73
CA VAL A 55 4.71 21.23 11.53
C VAL A 55 4.45 20.97 10.05
N ASP A 56 3.59 20.00 9.75
CA ASP A 56 3.21 19.63 8.38
C ASP A 56 1.98 20.40 7.88
N CYS A 57 1.06 20.75 8.78
CA CYS A 57 -0.14 21.53 8.48
C CYS A 57 -0.62 22.30 9.70
N LEU A 58 -1.14 23.52 9.50
CA LEU A 58 -1.73 24.34 10.55
C LEU A 58 -3.23 24.50 10.33
N VAL A 59 -4.02 24.19 11.35
CA VAL A 59 -5.48 24.39 11.36
C VAL A 59 -5.80 25.44 12.40
N THR A 60 -6.46 26.53 12.02
CA THR A 60 -6.72 27.65 12.95
C THR A 60 -8.14 28.16 12.86
N GLY A 61 -8.66 28.64 13.99
CA GLY A 61 -9.87 29.43 14.02
C GLY A 61 -9.65 30.90 13.71
N GLU A 62 -10.67 31.57 13.16
CA GLU A 62 -10.57 33.02 12.95
C GLU A 62 -10.49 33.79 14.28
N THR A 63 -11.29 33.39 15.26
CA THR A 63 -11.29 34.01 16.60
C THR A 63 -10.33 33.26 17.51
N LEU A 64 -9.26 33.93 17.95
CA LEU A 64 -8.27 33.40 18.87
C LEU A 64 -8.22 34.26 20.15
N ASP A 65 -7.64 33.73 21.23
CA ASP A 65 -7.63 34.39 22.54
C ASP A 65 -6.89 35.75 22.54
N ASP A 66 -5.91 35.93 21.63
CA ASP A 66 -5.13 37.16 21.48
C ASP A 66 -4.76 37.43 20.00
N GLY A 67 -5.78 37.62 19.16
CA GLY A 67 -5.62 38.00 17.75
C GLY A 67 -6.59 37.30 16.81
N SER A 68 -6.33 37.37 15.50
CA SER A 68 -7.11 36.66 14.48
C SER A 68 -6.28 35.58 13.76
N GLY A 69 -6.97 34.54 13.30
CA GLY A 69 -6.38 33.49 12.46
C GLY A 69 -5.81 34.05 11.16
N THR A 70 -6.52 35.01 10.53
CA THR A 70 -6.02 35.76 9.37
C THR A 70 -4.69 36.49 9.62
N ASP A 71 -4.53 37.14 10.78
CA ASP A 71 -3.28 37.83 11.13
C ASP A 71 -2.14 36.85 11.42
N LEU A 72 -2.44 35.72 12.05
CA LEU A 72 -1.48 34.63 12.24
C LEU A 72 -0.94 34.12 10.89
N VAL A 73 -1.81 33.89 9.91
CA VAL A 73 -1.42 33.43 8.58
C VAL A 73 -0.50 34.45 7.90
N ARG A 74 -0.84 35.75 7.95
CA ARG A 74 0.01 36.81 7.38
C ARG A 74 1.41 36.80 7.97
N GLN A 75 1.53 36.65 9.28
CA GLN A 75 2.83 36.58 9.97
C GLN A 75 3.59 35.28 9.63
N LEU A 76 2.88 34.16 9.50
CA LEU A 76 3.48 32.88 9.12
C LEU A 76 4.06 32.89 7.72
N ARG A 77 3.44 33.59 6.76
CA ARG A 77 3.89 33.64 5.37
C ARG A 77 5.29 34.24 5.22
N ASP A 78 5.74 35.07 6.16
CA ASP A 78 7.11 35.61 6.19
C ASP A 78 8.15 34.55 6.61
N SER A 79 7.79 33.61 7.48
CA SER A 79 8.71 32.61 8.05
C SER A 79 8.58 31.20 7.46
N ALA A 80 7.39 30.83 7.02
CA ALA A 80 7.02 29.51 6.52
C ALA A 80 6.02 29.64 5.35
N PRO A 81 6.45 30.15 4.20
CA PRO A 81 5.56 30.46 3.07
C PRO A 81 4.87 29.22 2.49
N ASP A 82 5.50 28.05 2.61
CA ASP A 82 5.03 26.79 2.02
C ASP A 82 4.20 25.93 2.99
N LEU A 83 4.05 26.34 4.26
CA LEU A 83 3.24 25.61 5.23
C LEU A 83 1.74 25.71 4.86
N PRO A 84 1.04 24.58 4.63
CA PRO A 84 -0.39 24.62 4.36
C PRO A 84 -1.15 25.07 5.61
N VAL A 85 -2.11 25.99 5.42
CA VAL A 85 -2.94 26.53 6.50
C VAL A 85 -4.42 26.41 6.15
N VAL A 86 -5.21 25.75 7.00
CA VAL A 86 -6.67 25.64 6.85
C VAL A 86 -7.34 26.48 7.94
N LEU A 87 -8.24 27.37 7.54
CA LEU A 87 -8.94 28.27 8.46
C LEU A 87 -10.41 27.87 8.60
N GLY A 88 -10.81 27.54 9.82
CA GLY A 88 -12.19 27.19 10.18
C GLY A 88 -12.87 28.34 10.93
N THR A 89 -14.15 28.60 10.66
CA THR A 89 -14.91 29.59 11.43
C THR A 89 -16.38 29.21 11.58
N THR A 90 -16.94 29.44 12.77
CA THR A 90 -18.36 29.27 13.06
C THR A 90 -19.20 30.51 12.72
N ASP A 91 -18.59 31.65 12.39
CA ASP A 91 -19.29 32.86 11.96
C ASP A 91 -18.74 33.27 10.59
N GLY A 92 -19.07 32.45 9.59
CA GLY A 92 -18.55 32.61 8.24
C GLY A 92 -19.28 33.72 7.48
N SER A 93 -18.53 34.71 7.00
CA SER A 93 -19.03 35.72 6.05
C SER A 93 -18.23 35.70 4.76
N GLU A 94 -18.84 36.17 3.67
CA GLU A 94 -18.16 36.29 2.37
C GLU A 94 -16.97 37.27 2.44
N ALA A 95 -17.09 38.32 3.27
CA ALA A 95 -16.00 39.26 3.54
C ALA A 95 -14.80 38.57 4.22
N LEU A 96 -15.07 37.72 5.22
CA LEU A 96 -14.05 36.97 5.93
C LEU A 96 -13.38 35.90 5.04
N ALA A 97 -14.15 35.21 4.20
CA ALA A 97 -13.59 34.26 3.23
C ALA A 97 -12.62 34.95 2.26
N SER A 98 -12.98 36.15 1.77
CA SER A 98 -12.11 36.95 0.90
C SER A 98 -10.85 37.42 1.63
N GLU A 99 -10.97 37.82 2.89
CA GLU A 99 -9.83 38.23 3.72
C GLU A 99 -8.87 37.07 4.01
N ALA A 100 -9.39 35.88 4.31
CA ALA A 100 -8.59 34.67 4.49
C ALA A 100 -7.79 34.32 3.24
N ILE A 101 -8.43 34.33 2.06
CA ILE A 101 -7.74 34.08 0.79
C ILE A 101 -6.61 35.09 0.56
N GLN A 102 -6.85 36.38 0.84
CA GLN A 102 -5.81 37.41 0.73
C GLN A 102 -4.68 37.24 1.74
N ALA A 103 -4.96 36.74 2.94
CA ALA A 103 -3.95 36.38 3.93
C ALA A 103 -3.11 35.17 3.47
N GLY A 104 -3.61 34.39 2.51
CA GLY A 104 -2.89 33.28 1.90
C GLY A 104 -3.16 31.95 2.58
N VAL A 105 -4.36 31.71 3.14
CA VAL A 105 -4.74 30.35 3.59
C VAL A 105 -4.81 29.40 2.40
N SER A 106 -4.52 28.12 2.67
CA SER A 106 -4.62 27.04 1.70
C SER A 106 -6.06 26.61 1.46
N ASP A 107 -6.89 26.66 2.50
CA ASP A 107 -8.33 26.44 2.38
C ASP A 107 -9.10 27.18 3.50
N TYR A 108 -10.38 27.46 3.25
CA TYR A 108 -11.30 28.13 4.18
C TYR A 108 -12.57 27.29 4.34
N VAL A 109 -12.94 26.99 5.58
CA VAL A 109 -14.06 26.11 5.90
C VAL A 109 -15.06 26.82 6.83
N PRO A 110 -16.26 27.17 6.34
CA PRO A 110 -17.34 27.66 7.20
C PRO A 110 -17.99 26.47 7.93
N LEU A 111 -17.94 26.50 9.27
CA LEU A 111 -18.41 25.43 10.15
C LEU A 111 -19.91 25.50 10.49
N THR A 112 -20.65 26.43 9.86
CA THR A 112 -22.11 26.58 10.01
C THR A 112 -22.89 26.08 8.81
N GLY A 113 -23.76 25.10 9.05
CA GLY A 113 -24.78 24.59 8.13
C GLY A 113 -25.98 24.02 8.90
N PRO A 114 -27.10 23.69 8.24
CA PRO A 114 -28.34 23.24 8.89
C PRO A 114 -28.24 21.94 9.71
N GLU A 115 -27.13 21.19 9.64
CA GLU A 115 -26.94 19.87 10.28
C GLU A 115 -25.84 19.83 11.36
N GLY A 116 -25.34 20.98 11.84
CA GLY A 116 -24.32 21.04 12.90
C GLY A 116 -22.87 21.08 12.40
N LEU A 117 -21.93 21.00 13.35
CA LEU A 117 -20.48 21.19 13.17
C LEU A 117 -19.89 20.17 12.17
N ARG A 118 -19.49 20.62 10.98
CA ARG A 118 -18.89 19.81 9.91
C ARG A 118 -17.41 19.48 10.14
N ILE A 119 -17.12 18.73 11.19
CA ILE A 119 -15.74 18.34 11.53
C ILE A 119 -15.12 17.41 10.49
N ASP A 120 -15.90 16.48 9.92
CA ASP A 120 -15.41 15.54 8.89
C ASP A 120 -14.99 16.25 7.60
N GLU A 121 -15.73 17.29 7.19
CA GLU A 121 -15.37 18.13 6.05
C GLU A 121 -14.05 18.85 6.32
N LEU A 122 -13.83 19.36 7.54
CA LEU A 122 -12.58 20.00 7.92
C LEU A 122 -11.39 19.03 7.89
N ILE A 123 -11.57 17.78 8.33
CA ILE A 123 -10.52 16.73 8.27
C ILE A 123 -10.17 16.43 6.81
N GLN A 124 -11.18 16.23 5.95
CA GLN A 124 -10.97 15.98 4.52
C GLN A 124 -10.22 17.14 3.84
N ARG A 125 -10.63 18.38 4.12
CA ARG A 125 -9.99 19.60 3.58
C ARG A 125 -8.54 19.74 4.03
N THR A 126 -8.26 19.42 5.29
CA THR A 126 -6.90 19.40 5.85
C THR A 126 -6.02 18.37 5.13
N GLY A 127 -6.54 17.17 4.87
CA GLY A 127 -5.84 16.13 4.11
C GLY A 127 -5.51 16.57 2.68
N ASN A 128 -6.46 17.21 1.98
CA ASN A 128 -6.26 17.71 0.61
C ASN A 128 -5.22 18.84 0.54
N ALA A 129 -5.25 19.76 1.51
CA ALA A 129 -4.27 20.85 1.61
C ALA A 129 -2.85 20.30 1.80
N LEU A 130 -2.69 19.32 2.70
CA LEU A 130 -1.41 18.66 2.96
C LEU A 130 -0.88 17.89 1.74
N GLN A 131 -1.74 17.13 1.05
CA GLN A 131 -1.34 16.39 -0.13
C GLN A 131 -0.90 17.32 -1.27
N SER A 132 -1.59 18.44 -1.45
CA SER A 132 -1.24 19.46 -2.45
C SER A 132 0.10 20.12 -2.13
N ALA A 133 0.35 20.43 -0.85
CA ALA A 133 1.62 20.99 -0.40
C ALA A 133 2.79 20.00 -0.61
N ARG A 134 2.63 18.73 -0.21
CA ARG A 134 3.66 17.69 -0.42
C ARG A 134 4.02 17.52 -1.90
N ARG A 135 3.02 17.48 -2.80
CA ARG A 135 3.26 17.42 -4.26
C ARG A 135 4.07 18.61 -4.76
N ALA A 136 3.74 19.82 -4.32
CA ALA A 136 4.45 21.02 -4.71
C ALA A 136 5.91 21.03 -4.19
N ILE A 137 6.14 20.58 -2.94
CA ILE A 137 7.48 20.45 -2.35
C ILE A 137 8.30 19.42 -3.13
N THR A 138 7.78 18.20 -3.35
CA THR A 138 8.51 17.16 -4.09
C THR A 138 8.84 17.59 -5.51
N GLN A 139 7.94 18.31 -6.19
CA GLN A 139 8.21 18.83 -7.52
C GLN A 139 9.31 19.90 -7.51
N ARG A 140 9.33 20.78 -6.50
CA ARG A 140 10.41 21.76 -6.31
C ARG A 140 11.72 21.12 -5.90
N GLU A 141 11.71 20.06 -5.09
CA GLU A 141 12.91 19.32 -4.71
C GLU A 141 13.52 18.59 -5.90
N ARG A 142 12.71 17.90 -6.73
CA ARG A 142 13.17 17.30 -7.99
C ARG A 142 13.73 18.35 -8.95
N ALA A 143 13.08 19.51 -9.06
CA ALA A 143 13.60 20.63 -9.86
C ALA A 143 14.93 21.17 -9.30
N ARG A 144 15.07 21.28 -7.97
CA ARG A 144 16.33 21.69 -7.32
C ARG A 144 17.43 20.65 -7.46
N GLN A 145 17.12 19.36 -7.37
CA GLN A 145 18.07 18.26 -7.58
C GLN A 145 18.57 18.26 -9.04
N PHE A 146 17.65 18.43 -9.99
CA PHE A 146 17.99 18.60 -11.39
C PHE A 146 18.86 19.85 -11.60
N ASP A 147 18.48 21.00 -11.05
CA ASP A 147 19.29 22.22 -11.15
C ASP A 147 20.68 22.04 -10.48
N ALA A 148 20.80 21.31 -9.37
CA ALA A 148 22.09 21.06 -8.72
C ALA A 148 23.03 20.18 -9.56
N VAL A 149 22.51 19.11 -10.17
CA VAL A 149 23.29 18.25 -11.08
C VAL A 149 23.59 18.97 -12.38
N PHE A 150 22.62 19.72 -12.92
CA PHE A 150 22.78 20.47 -14.15
C PHE A 150 23.82 21.57 -14.01
N HIS A 151 23.92 22.25 -12.86
CA HIS A 151 24.92 23.30 -12.62
C HIS A 151 26.27 22.74 -12.11
N ASP A 152 26.59 21.48 -12.38
CA ASP A 152 27.92 20.94 -12.07
C ASP A 152 29.04 21.76 -12.75
N THR A 153 30.08 22.04 -11.99
CA THR A 153 31.22 22.89 -12.39
C THR A 153 32.26 22.15 -13.22
N GLN A 154 32.23 20.81 -13.23
CA GLN A 154 33.24 19.99 -13.89
C GLN A 154 32.76 19.46 -15.25
N THR A 155 31.45 19.23 -15.40
CA THR A 155 30.86 18.62 -16.60
C THR A 155 30.06 19.65 -17.41
N ALA A 156 30.32 19.74 -18.71
CA ALA A 156 29.44 20.48 -19.60
C ALA A 156 28.21 19.65 -19.93
N THR A 157 27.02 20.19 -19.68
CA THR A 157 25.75 19.49 -19.90
C THR A 157 24.87 20.28 -20.86
N TRP A 158 24.42 19.62 -21.92
CA TRP A 158 23.42 20.11 -22.87
C TRP A 158 22.17 19.24 -22.79
N VAL A 159 21.00 19.86 -22.81
CA VAL A 159 19.71 19.17 -22.89
C VAL A 159 19.11 19.51 -24.24
N LEU A 160 18.75 18.48 -24.99
CA LEU A 160 18.11 18.58 -26.29
C LEU A 160 16.64 18.16 -26.20
N ASP A 161 15.81 18.76 -27.04
CA ASP A 161 14.47 18.28 -27.31
C ASP A 161 14.51 16.94 -28.08
N PRO A 162 13.41 16.16 -28.13
CA PRO A 162 13.38 14.86 -28.81
C PRO A 162 13.74 14.86 -30.30
N ASP A 163 13.74 16.04 -30.94
CA ASP A 163 14.14 16.22 -32.34
C ASP A 163 15.64 16.50 -32.52
N GLY A 164 16.40 16.60 -31.42
CA GLY A 164 17.83 16.89 -31.40
C GLY A 164 18.19 18.38 -31.40
N SER A 165 17.20 19.27 -31.23
CA SER A 165 17.44 20.71 -31.08
C SER A 165 17.89 21.06 -29.65
N LEU A 166 18.78 22.04 -29.52
CA LEU A 166 19.34 22.45 -28.23
C LEU A 166 18.30 23.22 -27.40
N ALA A 167 17.84 22.65 -26.28
CA ALA A 167 16.87 23.28 -25.39
C ALA A 167 17.53 24.06 -24.24
N ARG A 168 18.53 23.46 -23.57
CA ARG A 168 19.24 24.10 -22.44
C ARG A 168 20.72 23.72 -22.43
N VAL A 169 21.54 24.59 -21.84
CA VAL A 169 22.96 24.35 -21.57
C VAL A 169 23.34 24.87 -20.20
N ASN A 170 24.19 24.14 -19.48
CA ASN A 170 24.67 24.57 -18.17
C ASN A 170 25.81 25.60 -18.27
N GLN A 171 26.21 26.17 -17.13
CA GLN A 171 27.24 27.21 -17.11
C GLN A 171 28.60 26.72 -17.63
N THR A 172 28.96 25.47 -17.33
CA THR A 172 30.21 24.84 -17.78
C THR A 172 30.23 24.67 -19.30
N GLY A 173 29.14 24.18 -19.89
CA GLY A 173 28.97 24.09 -21.35
C GLY A 173 28.96 25.47 -22.02
N ARG A 174 28.33 26.48 -21.40
CA ARG A 174 28.41 27.88 -21.86
C ARG A 174 29.84 28.39 -21.86
N ALA A 175 30.62 28.10 -20.82
CA ALA A 175 32.02 28.52 -20.72
C ALA A 175 32.96 27.80 -21.70
N MET A 176 32.57 26.62 -22.18
CA MET A 176 33.29 25.89 -23.22
C MET A 176 32.99 26.43 -24.62
N ILE A 177 31.92 27.19 -24.83
CA ILE A 177 31.49 27.70 -26.13
C ILE A 177 31.96 29.16 -26.31
N ASP A 178 32.63 29.47 -27.42
CA ASP A 178 33.15 30.82 -27.71
C ASP A 178 32.10 31.76 -28.34
N GLU A 179 30.88 31.27 -28.53
CA GLU A 179 29.75 31.98 -29.13
C GLU A 179 28.60 32.18 -28.15
N ASP A 180 27.70 33.12 -28.46
CA ASP A 180 26.53 33.39 -27.63
C ASP A 180 25.53 32.23 -27.70
N VAL A 181 25.47 31.42 -26.64
CA VAL A 181 24.63 30.22 -26.62
C VAL A 181 23.14 30.55 -26.69
N ASP A 182 22.73 31.74 -26.23
CA ASP A 182 21.33 32.14 -26.28
C ASP A 182 20.85 32.38 -27.74
N ALA A 183 21.77 32.56 -28.69
CA ALA A 183 21.46 32.73 -30.12
C ALA A 183 21.27 31.41 -30.89
N VAL A 184 21.65 30.27 -30.29
CA VAL A 184 21.64 28.93 -30.93
C VAL A 184 20.73 27.93 -30.22
N ILE A 185 20.00 28.35 -29.18
CA ILE A 185 18.92 27.57 -28.58
C ILE A 185 17.83 27.36 -29.65
N GLY A 186 17.43 26.11 -29.86
CA GLY A 186 16.48 25.67 -30.89
C GLY A 186 17.14 25.18 -32.18
N ASP A 187 18.45 25.35 -32.37
CA ASP A 187 19.16 24.78 -33.51
C ASP A 187 19.56 23.32 -33.25
N LEU A 188 19.72 22.54 -34.32
CA LEU A 188 20.14 21.13 -34.23
C LEU A 188 21.57 21.03 -33.68
N PHE A 189 21.77 20.19 -32.67
CA PHE A 189 23.01 20.16 -31.90
C PHE A 189 24.26 19.91 -32.76
N TRP A 190 24.20 19.05 -33.78
CA TRP A 190 25.32 18.77 -34.67
C TRP A 190 25.61 19.88 -35.70
N THR A 191 24.66 20.79 -35.93
CA THR A 191 24.84 21.93 -36.86
C THR A 191 25.46 23.15 -36.19
N LEU A 192 25.73 23.08 -34.89
CA LEU A 192 26.23 24.22 -34.12
C LEU A 192 27.62 24.66 -34.60
N PRO A 193 27.92 25.97 -34.59
CA PRO A 193 29.09 26.53 -35.27
C PRO A 193 30.44 25.97 -34.82
N TRP A 194 30.53 25.49 -33.57
CA TRP A 194 31.74 24.90 -33.01
C TRP A 194 31.99 23.45 -33.42
N TRP A 195 31.02 22.77 -34.05
CA TRP A 195 31.21 21.45 -34.69
C TRP A 195 31.55 21.57 -36.19
N ALA A 196 31.19 22.70 -36.81
CA ALA A 196 31.24 22.91 -38.27
C ALA A 196 32.65 22.96 -38.88
N GLN A 197 33.72 22.91 -38.07
CA GLN A 197 35.10 22.94 -38.57
C GLN A 197 35.59 21.58 -39.09
N SER A 198 34.91 20.47 -38.73
CA SER A 198 35.25 19.12 -39.16
C SER A 198 34.00 18.36 -39.60
N ALA A 199 33.89 18.07 -40.90
CA ALA A 199 32.80 17.28 -41.46
C ALA A 199 32.77 15.82 -40.97
N ALA A 200 33.83 15.34 -40.30
CA ALA A 200 33.83 14.06 -39.60
C ALA A 200 33.11 14.20 -38.25
N THR A 201 33.47 15.22 -37.47
CA THR A 201 32.90 15.52 -36.16
C THR A 201 31.39 15.77 -36.20
N GLU A 202 30.91 16.55 -37.18
CA GLU A 202 29.47 16.76 -37.38
C GLU A 202 28.73 15.44 -37.62
N ARG A 203 29.30 14.53 -38.42
CA ARG A 203 28.70 13.23 -38.74
C ARG A 203 28.63 12.33 -37.50
N ASP A 204 29.70 12.30 -36.72
CA ASP A 204 29.82 11.44 -35.55
C ASP A 204 28.83 11.89 -34.46
N ILE A 205 28.72 13.20 -34.21
CA ILE A 205 27.74 13.77 -33.26
C ILE A 205 26.31 13.53 -33.74
N ARG A 206 26.05 13.70 -35.03
CA ARG A 206 24.72 13.44 -35.60
C ARG A 206 24.31 11.98 -35.39
N GLN A 207 25.20 11.02 -35.64
CA GLN A 207 24.91 9.60 -35.42
C GLN A 207 24.60 9.29 -33.95
N LEU A 208 25.32 9.91 -33.01
CA LEU A 208 25.08 9.71 -31.58
C LEU A 208 23.72 10.26 -31.14
N VAL A 209 23.33 11.43 -31.61
CA VAL A 209 22.02 12.01 -31.26
C VAL A 209 20.87 11.25 -31.94
N GLU A 210 21.04 10.81 -33.18
CA GLU A 210 20.07 9.95 -33.87
C GLU A 210 19.91 8.59 -33.14
N ALA A 211 21.00 7.97 -32.68
CA ALA A 211 20.95 6.73 -31.90
C ALA A 211 20.26 6.91 -30.53
N ALA A 212 20.53 8.02 -29.84
CA ALA A 212 19.86 8.34 -28.57
C ALA A 212 18.36 8.58 -28.72
N ARG A 213 17.92 9.12 -29.86
CA ARG A 213 16.50 9.26 -30.16
C ARG A 213 15.77 7.91 -30.28
N ASP A 214 16.50 6.87 -30.68
CA ASP A 214 16.01 5.48 -30.74
C ASP A 214 16.22 4.72 -29.41
N GLY A 215 16.52 5.42 -28.31
CA GLY A 215 16.71 4.84 -26.97
C GLY A 215 18.12 4.32 -26.68
N GLN A 216 19.10 4.54 -27.56
CA GLN A 216 20.45 3.97 -27.42
C GLN A 216 21.47 4.94 -26.85
N PHE A 217 22.29 4.45 -25.91
CA PHE A 217 23.41 5.19 -25.34
C PHE A 217 24.64 5.19 -26.27
N GLY A 218 25.40 6.29 -26.32
CA GLY A 218 26.65 6.37 -27.08
C GLY A 218 27.65 7.39 -26.55
N ASN A 219 28.95 7.14 -26.79
CA ASN A 219 30.06 8.02 -26.42
C ASN A 219 30.96 8.30 -27.64
N ALA A 220 31.59 9.48 -27.69
CA ALA A 220 32.66 9.78 -28.65
C ALA A 220 33.67 10.80 -28.12
N VAL A 221 34.93 10.64 -28.51
CA VAL A 221 35.98 11.63 -28.27
C VAL A 221 36.10 12.53 -29.48
N VAL A 222 35.93 13.82 -29.26
CA VAL A 222 35.89 14.84 -30.30
C VAL A 222 37.01 15.86 -30.09
N HIS A 223 37.77 16.11 -31.16
CA HIS A 223 38.76 17.18 -31.19
C HIS A 223 38.10 18.49 -31.59
N ARG A 224 38.27 19.52 -30.76
CA ARG A 224 37.80 20.88 -31.05
C ARG A 224 39.00 21.83 -31.17
N PRO A 225 39.29 22.31 -32.39
CA PRO A 225 40.16 23.46 -32.57
C PRO A 225 39.39 24.71 -32.13
N THR A 226 39.75 25.31 -30.99
CA THR A 226 39.31 26.68 -30.68
C THR A 226 40.31 27.69 -31.25
N THR A 227 39.94 28.96 -31.31
CA THR A 227 40.85 30.03 -31.79
C THR A 227 42.04 30.29 -30.85
N ALA A 228 42.05 29.70 -29.64
CA ALA A 228 43.08 29.89 -28.63
C ALA A 228 43.83 28.59 -28.22
N THR A 229 43.16 27.43 -28.12
CA THR A 229 43.76 26.13 -27.75
C THR A 229 43.05 24.94 -28.40
N ASP A 230 43.80 23.89 -28.76
CA ASP A 230 43.23 22.60 -29.22
C ASP A 230 42.71 21.85 -28.00
N ARG A 231 41.41 21.54 -27.96
CA ARG A 231 40.76 20.84 -26.83
C ARG A 231 40.27 19.47 -27.27
N VAL A 232 40.38 18.49 -26.38
CA VAL A 232 39.85 17.14 -26.57
C VAL A 232 38.68 16.97 -25.61
N ILE A 233 37.48 16.76 -26.16
CA ILE A 233 36.24 16.63 -25.39
C ILE A 233 35.71 15.22 -25.55
N GLU A 234 35.50 14.51 -24.45
CA GLU A 234 34.73 13.27 -24.45
C GLU A 234 33.25 13.59 -24.26
N LEU A 235 32.41 13.17 -25.21
CA LEU A 235 30.97 13.36 -25.19
C LEU A 235 30.25 12.05 -24.86
N SER A 236 29.23 12.14 -24.02
CA SER A 236 28.31 11.06 -23.67
C SER A 236 26.87 11.50 -23.92
N VAL A 237 26.07 10.68 -24.62
CA VAL A 237 24.71 11.01 -25.04
C VAL A 237 23.72 9.98 -24.48
N ARG A 238 22.69 10.45 -23.75
CA ARG A 238 21.68 9.63 -23.06
C ARG A 238 20.25 10.10 -23.33
N PRO A 239 19.30 9.20 -23.68
CA PRO A 239 17.89 9.53 -23.72
C PRO A 239 17.25 9.60 -22.33
N VAL A 240 16.23 10.43 -22.19
CA VAL A 240 15.35 10.51 -21.01
C VAL A 240 13.94 10.12 -21.43
N GLU A 241 13.45 9.01 -20.91
CA GLU A 241 12.15 8.43 -21.26
C GLU A 241 11.07 8.80 -20.24
N ASN A 242 9.81 8.81 -20.67
CA ASN A 242 8.64 8.88 -19.77
C ASN A 242 8.21 7.46 -19.32
N ASP A 243 7.19 7.41 -18.46
CA ASP A 243 6.61 6.14 -17.96
C ASP A 243 6.02 5.24 -19.06
N PHE A 244 5.89 5.74 -20.29
CA PHE A 244 5.40 5.00 -21.47
C PHE A 244 6.52 4.54 -22.42
N GLY A 245 7.79 4.82 -22.09
CA GLY A 245 8.96 4.45 -22.90
C GLY A 245 9.22 5.39 -24.09
N ASP A 246 8.55 6.55 -24.16
CA ASP A 246 8.83 7.55 -25.20
C ASP A 246 9.94 8.50 -24.75
N VAL A 247 10.91 8.76 -25.63
CA VAL A 247 11.99 9.73 -25.39
C VAL A 247 11.43 11.15 -25.32
N THR A 248 11.56 11.79 -24.15
CA THR A 248 11.07 13.16 -23.87
C THR A 248 12.14 14.23 -23.95
N SER A 249 13.42 13.86 -23.77
CA SER A 249 14.58 14.73 -23.98
C SER A 249 15.85 13.90 -24.14
N ILE A 250 16.93 14.51 -24.64
CA ILE A 250 18.24 13.87 -24.77
C ILE A 250 19.25 14.71 -23.98
N VAL A 251 20.01 14.08 -23.08
CA VAL A 251 21.05 14.73 -22.29
C VAL A 251 22.41 14.39 -22.88
N ILE A 252 23.22 15.41 -23.10
CA ILE A 252 24.61 15.29 -23.56
C ILE A 252 25.53 15.84 -22.49
N GLU A 253 26.49 15.03 -22.06
CA GLU A 253 27.56 15.40 -21.15
C GLU A 253 28.89 15.48 -21.90
N GLY A 254 29.71 16.47 -21.56
CA GLY A 254 31.02 16.70 -22.15
C GLY A 254 32.08 16.96 -21.09
N ILE A 255 33.17 16.19 -21.13
CA ILE A 255 34.32 16.34 -20.23
C ILE A 255 35.55 16.76 -21.05
N ASP A 256 36.25 17.80 -20.60
CA ASP A 256 37.50 18.25 -21.20
C ASP A 256 38.67 17.38 -20.70
N ILE A 257 39.16 16.49 -21.56
CA ILE A 257 40.27 15.58 -21.27
C ILE A 257 41.62 16.09 -21.80
N THR A 258 41.70 17.37 -22.16
CA THR A 258 42.90 17.96 -22.79
C THR A 258 44.13 17.81 -21.90
N GLU A 259 44.03 18.13 -20.60
CA GLU A 259 45.15 18.04 -19.67
C GLU A 259 45.65 16.60 -19.53
N GLN A 260 44.74 15.63 -19.48
CA GLN A 260 45.06 14.20 -19.40
C GLN A 260 45.77 13.71 -20.67
N VAL A 261 45.28 14.07 -21.86
CA VAL A 261 45.91 13.71 -23.13
C VAL A 261 47.26 14.41 -23.33
N THR A 262 47.43 15.62 -22.80
CA THR A 262 48.69 16.38 -22.90
C THR A 262 49.73 15.85 -21.92
N LEU A 263 49.35 15.50 -20.69
CA LEU A 263 50.22 14.84 -19.70
C LEU A 263 50.72 13.48 -20.22
N ASP A 264 49.85 12.67 -20.82
CA ASP A 264 50.24 11.39 -21.40
C ASP A 264 51.21 11.56 -22.58
N ARG A 265 51.08 12.65 -23.35
CA ARG A 265 52.01 13.02 -24.43
C ARG A 265 53.35 13.55 -23.90
N ASP A 266 53.33 14.42 -22.90
CA ASP A 266 54.52 15.02 -22.31
C ASP A 266 55.33 13.99 -21.49
N LEU A 267 54.66 13.03 -20.85
CA LEU A 267 55.31 11.89 -20.19
C LEU A 267 56.09 11.04 -21.20
N ARG A 268 55.46 10.69 -22.34
CA ARG A 268 56.13 9.99 -23.45
C ARG A 268 57.32 10.78 -24.00
N GLN A 269 57.21 12.11 -24.09
CA GLN A 269 58.27 12.96 -24.63
C GLN A 269 59.43 13.19 -23.63
N SER A 270 59.14 13.22 -22.32
CA SER A 270 60.12 13.30 -21.23
C SER A 270 60.93 11.99 -21.05
N GLU A 271 60.29 10.84 -21.28
CA GLU A 271 60.96 9.53 -21.29
C GLU A 271 61.97 9.37 -22.45
N GLU A 272 61.73 10.02 -23.59
CA GLU A 272 62.58 9.91 -24.78
C GLU A 272 63.92 10.69 -24.62
N LEU A 273 63.94 11.79 -23.85
CA LEU A 273 65.10 12.69 -23.74
C LEU A 273 66.15 12.24 -22.69
N HIS A 274 65.74 11.53 -21.64
CA HIS A 274 66.63 11.07 -20.57
C HIS A 274 67.31 9.71 -20.84
N ARG A 275 66.85 8.96 -21.87
CA ARG A 275 67.29 7.58 -22.17
C ARG A 275 68.64 7.47 -22.90
N VAL A 276 69.25 8.58 -23.32
CA VAL A 276 70.41 8.52 -24.25
C VAL A 276 71.77 8.70 -23.56
N THR A 277 71.87 8.93 -22.25
CA THR A 277 73.22 9.17 -21.68
C THR A 277 73.57 8.50 -20.35
N LEU A 278 72.67 8.12 -19.45
CA LEU A 278 73.12 7.66 -18.11
C LEU A 278 72.24 6.63 -17.37
N SER A 279 71.79 5.56 -18.01
CA SER A 279 71.32 4.39 -17.26
C SER A 279 71.80 3.10 -17.88
N ASN A 280 72.58 2.31 -17.12
CA ASN A 280 72.36 0.89 -16.91
C ASN A 280 73.45 0.32 -16.00
N MET A 281 73.21 0.37 -14.68
CA MET A 281 73.85 -0.56 -13.74
C MET A 281 73.00 -1.84 -13.55
N THR A 282 71.80 -1.92 -14.12
CA THR A 282 70.87 -3.07 -14.00
C THR A 282 70.71 -3.93 -15.25
N ASP A 283 70.87 -3.37 -16.46
CA ASP A 283 70.75 -4.17 -17.68
C ASP A 283 72.08 -4.88 -17.98
N THR A 284 72.01 -6.12 -18.46
CA THR A 284 73.18 -6.88 -18.89
C THR A 284 73.50 -6.50 -20.33
N VAL A 285 74.71 -6.01 -20.57
CA VAL A 285 75.17 -5.57 -21.90
C VAL A 285 76.17 -6.58 -22.46
N LEU A 286 75.88 -7.11 -23.66
CA LEU A 286 76.73 -8.05 -24.40
C LEU A 286 77.06 -7.43 -25.77
N MET A 287 78.23 -7.72 -26.33
CA MET A 287 78.63 -7.25 -27.65
C MET A 287 79.26 -8.39 -28.44
N THR A 288 78.88 -8.56 -29.70
CA THR A 288 79.35 -9.64 -30.58
C THR A 288 79.88 -9.12 -31.92
N ASN A 289 80.59 -9.96 -32.66
CA ASN A 289 80.95 -9.75 -34.06
C ASN A 289 79.82 -10.23 -35.01
N GLU A 290 80.03 -10.11 -36.33
CA GLU A 290 79.05 -10.52 -37.36
C GLU A 290 78.74 -12.03 -37.35
N ASP A 291 79.67 -12.82 -36.81
CA ASP A 291 79.56 -14.27 -36.66
C ASP A 291 78.88 -14.69 -35.33
N GLY A 292 78.48 -13.73 -34.48
CA GLY A 292 77.80 -13.99 -33.21
C GLY A 292 78.73 -14.31 -32.03
N GLU A 293 80.04 -14.19 -32.20
CA GLU A 293 81.04 -14.44 -31.15
C GLU A 293 81.18 -13.22 -30.22
N TYR A 294 81.31 -13.47 -28.92
CA TYR A 294 81.38 -12.41 -27.90
C TYR A 294 82.69 -11.61 -27.93
N THR A 295 82.58 -10.32 -28.23
CA THR A 295 83.68 -9.36 -28.11
C THR A 295 83.71 -8.73 -26.71
N TYR A 296 82.55 -8.47 -26.11
CA TYR A 296 82.43 -7.91 -24.77
C TYR A 296 81.22 -8.53 -24.03
N VAL A 297 81.39 -8.77 -22.74
CA VAL A 297 80.35 -9.28 -21.84
C VAL A 297 80.45 -8.46 -20.56
N CYS A 298 79.33 -7.90 -20.12
CA CYS A 298 79.30 -7.12 -18.89
C CYS A 298 79.41 -8.05 -17.67
N PRO A 299 80.14 -7.65 -16.59
CA PRO A 299 80.32 -8.49 -15.40
C PRO A 299 79.03 -8.92 -14.68
N ASN A 300 77.92 -8.18 -14.88
CA ASN A 300 76.63 -8.50 -14.26
C ASN A 300 75.86 -9.62 -14.97
N VAL A 301 76.41 -10.24 -16.01
CA VAL A 301 75.76 -11.33 -16.76
C VAL A 301 75.38 -12.54 -15.89
N HIS A 302 76.12 -12.78 -14.80
CA HIS A 302 75.84 -13.86 -13.87
C HIS A 302 74.51 -13.69 -13.12
N PHE A 303 73.95 -12.47 -13.04
CA PHE A 303 72.70 -12.22 -12.32
C PHE A 303 71.47 -12.74 -13.06
N ILE A 304 71.50 -12.76 -14.39
CA ILE A 304 70.38 -13.21 -15.22
C ILE A 304 70.59 -14.66 -15.66
N PHE A 305 71.78 -15.00 -16.17
CA PHE A 305 71.99 -16.28 -16.83
C PHE A 305 72.67 -17.33 -15.94
N GLY A 306 73.21 -16.94 -14.78
CA GLY A 306 73.92 -17.84 -13.85
C GLY A 306 75.30 -18.32 -14.34
N TYR A 307 75.77 -17.81 -15.49
CA TYR A 307 77.10 -18.07 -16.04
C TYR A 307 78.08 -16.93 -15.73
N THR A 308 79.35 -17.26 -15.57
CA THR A 308 80.44 -16.27 -15.48
C THR A 308 80.86 -15.75 -16.86
N ASP A 309 81.55 -14.60 -16.92
CA ASP A 309 82.07 -14.03 -18.20
C ASP A 309 82.90 -15.06 -18.99
N ASP A 310 83.80 -15.77 -18.31
CA ASP A 310 84.64 -16.80 -18.94
C ASP A 310 83.79 -17.97 -19.49
N GLU A 311 82.79 -18.44 -18.75
CA GLU A 311 81.90 -19.53 -19.18
C GLU A 311 81.03 -19.13 -20.39
N ILE A 312 80.60 -17.87 -20.48
CA ILE A 312 79.81 -17.38 -21.63
C ILE A 312 80.68 -17.26 -22.87
N ARG A 313 81.95 -16.83 -22.73
CA ARG A 313 82.91 -16.81 -23.84
C ARG A 313 83.23 -18.21 -24.36
N GLU A 314 83.11 -19.24 -23.53
CA GLU A 314 83.26 -20.64 -23.92
C GLU A 314 82.03 -21.21 -24.65
N GLN A 315 80.86 -20.57 -24.59
CA GLN A 315 79.63 -21.04 -25.26
C GLN A 315 79.55 -20.73 -26.78
N GLU A 316 80.67 -20.43 -27.42
CA GLU A 316 80.87 -20.15 -28.86
C GLU A 316 80.05 -18.96 -29.43
N THR A 317 78.71 -18.92 -29.31
CA THR A 317 77.86 -17.89 -29.94
C THR A 317 76.71 -17.39 -29.06
N ILE A 318 76.25 -16.17 -29.33
CA ILE A 318 75.08 -15.57 -28.65
C ILE A 318 73.76 -16.28 -28.93
N ASP A 319 73.66 -16.97 -30.07
CA ASP A 319 72.47 -17.74 -30.45
C ASP A 319 72.26 -18.94 -29.51
N THR A 320 73.34 -19.46 -28.91
CA THR A 320 73.25 -20.52 -27.88
C THR A 320 72.67 -20.01 -26.56
N LEU A 321 72.82 -18.70 -26.28
CA LEU A 321 72.38 -18.08 -25.03
C LEU A 321 70.96 -17.49 -25.12
N LEU A 322 70.62 -16.86 -26.25
CA LEU A 322 69.33 -16.17 -26.45
C LEU A 322 68.37 -16.89 -27.39
N GLY A 323 68.79 -18.02 -27.99
CA GLY A 323 68.03 -18.78 -28.98
C GLY A 323 68.42 -18.45 -30.42
N GLU A 324 68.34 -19.45 -31.31
CA GLU A 324 68.50 -19.27 -32.76
C GLU A 324 67.36 -18.37 -33.29
N ASP A 325 67.66 -17.46 -34.21
CA ASP A 325 66.71 -16.53 -34.87
C ASP A 325 66.02 -15.49 -33.96
N LEU A 326 66.70 -14.98 -32.93
CA LEU A 326 66.17 -13.94 -32.03
C LEU A 326 65.61 -12.69 -32.76
N PHE A 327 66.18 -12.29 -33.89
CA PHE A 327 65.73 -11.15 -34.69
C PHE A 327 66.16 -11.26 -36.16
N ASP A 328 65.49 -10.55 -37.05
CA ASP A 328 65.85 -10.49 -38.47
C ASP A 328 67.03 -9.52 -38.70
N ARG A 329 68.16 -10.06 -39.19
CA ARG A 329 69.38 -9.29 -39.51
C ARG A 329 69.13 -8.26 -40.62
N ALA A 330 68.22 -8.51 -41.56
CA ALA A 330 67.88 -7.56 -42.62
C ALA A 330 67.12 -6.34 -42.07
N GLU A 331 66.24 -6.57 -41.10
CA GLU A 331 65.50 -5.50 -40.42
C GLU A 331 66.42 -4.64 -39.55
N LEU A 332 67.39 -5.27 -38.87
CA LEU A 332 68.41 -4.53 -38.12
C LEU A 332 69.27 -3.65 -39.02
N ALA A 333 69.67 -4.14 -40.19
CA ALA A 333 70.46 -3.38 -41.16
C ALA A 333 69.69 -2.18 -41.75
N GLU A 334 68.36 -2.25 -41.84
CA GLU A 334 67.52 -1.15 -42.31
C GLU A 334 67.29 -0.08 -41.21
N LYS A 335 67.04 -0.52 -39.97
CA LYS A 335 66.63 0.37 -38.86
C LYS A 335 67.80 0.83 -37.97
N GLY A 336 68.94 0.15 -38.00
CA GLY A 336 70.13 0.38 -37.17
C GLY A 336 69.98 0.06 -35.67
N VAL A 337 68.73 -0.09 -35.19
CA VAL A 337 68.41 -0.52 -33.83
C VAL A 337 67.06 -1.25 -33.83
N LEU A 338 67.01 -2.39 -33.15
CA LEU A 338 65.80 -3.13 -32.82
C LEU A 338 65.58 -3.03 -31.31
N LYS A 339 64.37 -2.64 -30.91
CA LYS A 339 64.01 -2.45 -29.51
C LYS A 339 62.86 -3.37 -29.13
N ASN A 340 62.79 -3.73 -27.85
CA ASN A 340 61.72 -4.50 -27.23
C ASN A 340 61.50 -5.90 -27.83
N ILE A 341 62.59 -6.62 -28.14
CA ILE A 341 62.49 -8.03 -28.53
C ILE A 341 62.31 -8.84 -27.24
N GLU A 342 61.19 -9.54 -27.11
CA GLU A 342 60.94 -10.41 -25.97
C GLU A 342 61.40 -11.84 -26.28
N CYS A 343 62.24 -12.42 -25.42
CA CYS A 343 62.60 -13.84 -25.52
C CYS A 343 62.64 -14.50 -24.14
N THR A 344 62.39 -15.81 -24.13
CA THR A 344 62.49 -16.63 -22.91
C THR A 344 63.78 -17.44 -22.98
N VAL A 345 64.57 -17.38 -21.91
CA VAL A 345 65.83 -18.12 -21.79
C VAL A 345 65.84 -18.92 -20.50
N THR A 346 66.56 -20.03 -20.49
CA THR A 346 66.74 -20.84 -19.29
C THR A 346 68.14 -20.61 -18.73
N ASP A 347 68.24 -20.28 -17.44
CA ASP A 347 69.53 -20.11 -16.77
C ASP A 347 70.24 -21.45 -16.51
N LYS A 348 71.50 -21.37 -16.04
CA LYS A 348 72.31 -22.55 -15.70
C LYS A 348 71.67 -23.48 -14.64
N ALA A 349 70.80 -22.95 -13.77
CA ALA A 349 70.11 -23.69 -12.73
C ALA A 349 68.76 -24.28 -13.19
N GLY A 350 68.33 -23.98 -14.42
CA GLY A 350 67.09 -24.48 -15.01
C GLY A 350 65.88 -23.55 -14.84
N HIS A 351 66.05 -22.31 -14.36
CA HIS A 351 64.93 -21.36 -14.24
C HIS A 351 64.71 -20.62 -15.56
N GLU A 352 63.45 -20.41 -15.92
CA GLU A 352 63.08 -19.58 -17.07
C GLU A 352 63.06 -18.10 -16.71
N HIS A 353 63.62 -17.27 -17.58
CA HIS A 353 63.64 -15.82 -17.48
C HIS A 353 63.09 -15.23 -18.78
N THR A 354 62.18 -14.27 -18.67
CA THR A 354 61.69 -13.49 -19.80
C THR A 354 62.51 -12.21 -19.91
N LEU A 355 63.24 -12.07 -21.01
CA LEU A 355 64.14 -10.96 -21.27
C LEU A 355 63.54 -10.00 -22.29
N LEU A 356 63.70 -8.70 -22.03
CA LEU A 356 63.53 -7.64 -23.00
C LEU A 356 64.90 -7.28 -23.58
N VAL A 357 65.14 -7.69 -24.82
CA VAL A 357 66.40 -7.51 -25.54
C VAL A 357 66.28 -6.33 -26.51
N ASN A 358 67.26 -5.43 -26.44
CA ASN A 358 67.46 -4.39 -27.44
C ASN A 358 68.77 -4.65 -28.17
N VAL A 359 68.73 -4.69 -29.50
CA VAL A 359 69.90 -4.96 -30.36
C VAL A 359 70.23 -3.71 -31.17
N ARG A 360 71.49 -3.28 -31.15
CA ARG A 360 71.96 -2.09 -31.87
C ARG A 360 73.25 -2.36 -32.61
N GLU A 361 73.35 -1.86 -33.83
CA GLU A 361 74.60 -1.89 -34.58
C GLU A 361 75.59 -0.85 -34.02
N VAL A 362 76.82 -1.26 -33.76
CA VAL A 362 77.88 -0.43 -33.18
C VAL A 362 79.22 -0.75 -33.83
N GLU A 363 80.17 0.18 -33.82
CA GLU A 363 81.53 -0.08 -34.32
C GLU A 363 82.53 0.27 -33.21
N ILE A 364 82.61 -0.59 -32.19
CA ILE A 364 83.38 -0.34 -30.96
C ILE A 364 84.20 -1.58 -30.61
N GLN A 365 85.51 -1.44 -30.46
CA GLN A 365 86.45 -2.50 -30.02
C GLN A 365 86.34 -3.84 -30.78
N GLY A 366 85.93 -3.82 -32.06
CA GLY A 366 85.80 -5.03 -32.89
C GLY A 366 84.44 -5.75 -32.77
N GLY A 367 83.52 -5.25 -31.94
CA GLY A 367 82.13 -5.71 -31.93
C GLY A 367 81.27 -4.89 -32.89
N THR A 368 80.40 -5.58 -33.62
CA THR A 368 79.48 -5.02 -34.61
C THR A 368 78.04 -4.92 -34.08
N LEU A 369 77.68 -5.71 -33.07
CA LEU A 369 76.34 -5.78 -32.50
C LEU A 369 76.38 -5.63 -30.98
N LEU A 370 75.53 -4.77 -30.42
CA LEU A 370 75.34 -4.54 -28.99
C LEU A 370 73.96 -5.03 -28.57
N TYR A 371 73.92 -5.90 -27.56
CA TYR A 371 72.72 -6.45 -26.94
C TYR A 371 72.58 -5.87 -25.54
N SER A 372 71.41 -5.32 -25.24
CA SER A 372 71.03 -4.92 -23.88
C SER A 372 69.88 -5.79 -23.45
N CYS A 373 70.12 -6.67 -22.48
CA CYS A 373 69.13 -7.60 -21.96
C CYS A 373 68.66 -7.12 -20.58
N ARG A 374 67.35 -6.94 -20.43
CA ARG A 374 66.70 -6.66 -19.14
C ARG A 374 65.77 -7.80 -18.78
N ASP A 375 65.92 -8.35 -17.58
CA ASP A 375 64.97 -9.29 -17.02
C ASP A 375 63.66 -8.57 -16.66
N ILE A 376 62.56 -9.00 -17.28
CA ILE A 376 61.20 -8.49 -17.06
C ILE A 376 60.27 -9.56 -16.50
N THR A 377 60.79 -10.70 -16.06
CA THR A 377 60.00 -11.86 -15.59
C THR A 377 58.99 -11.46 -14.53
N LYS A 378 59.45 -10.78 -13.46
CA LYS A 378 58.57 -10.28 -12.38
C LYS A 378 57.53 -9.26 -12.85
N ARG A 379 57.84 -8.48 -13.87
CA ARG A 379 56.91 -7.49 -14.43
C ARG A 379 55.82 -8.18 -15.24
N LYS A 380 56.19 -9.14 -16.10
CA LYS A 380 55.24 -9.92 -16.91
C LYS A 380 54.30 -10.75 -16.06
N GLN A 381 54.82 -11.42 -15.04
CA GLN A 381 54.00 -12.17 -14.07
C GLN A 381 52.95 -11.27 -13.39
N ARG A 382 53.29 -10.02 -13.04
CA ARG A 382 52.32 -9.06 -12.47
C ARG A 382 51.28 -8.60 -13.50
N GLU A 383 51.70 -8.31 -14.73
CA GLU A 383 50.77 -7.88 -15.80
C GLU A 383 49.77 -8.99 -16.13
N GLU A 384 50.23 -10.24 -16.24
CA GLU A 384 49.39 -11.40 -16.48
C GLU A 384 48.44 -11.67 -15.30
N ALA A 385 48.95 -11.64 -14.06
CA ALA A 385 48.11 -11.79 -12.86
C ALA A 385 47.00 -10.72 -12.79
N LEU A 386 47.33 -9.45 -13.06
CA LEU A 386 46.35 -8.37 -13.09
C LEU A 386 45.32 -8.53 -14.22
N ALA A 387 45.74 -9.00 -15.39
CA ALA A 387 44.84 -9.26 -16.51
C ALA A 387 43.82 -10.37 -16.16
N THR A 388 44.29 -11.47 -15.55
CA THR A 388 43.43 -12.55 -15.08
C THR A 388 42.46 -12.07 -13.99
N LEU A 389 42.93 -11.27 -13.02
CA LEU A 389 42.06 -10.68 -12.00
C LEU A 389 40.96 -9.79 -12.60
N GLN A 390 41.29 -8.98 -13.61
CA GLN A 390 40.29 -8.18 -14.33
C GLN A 390 39.27 -9.05 -15.07
N GLU A 391 39.69 -10.18 -15.63
CA GLU A 391 38.79 -11.13 -16.28
C GLU A 391 37.85 -11.79 -15.25
N THR A 392 38.38 -12.25 -14.11
CA THR A 392 37.59 -12.82 -13.01
C THR A 392 36.56 -11.81 -12.47
N ALA A 393 36.97 -10.56 -12.24
CA ALA A 393 36.05 -9.49 -11.82
C ALA A 393 34.90 -9.29 -12.83
N ARG A 394 35.18 -9.40 -14.13
CA ARG A 394 34.13 -9.34 -15.18
C ARG A 394 33.21 -10.54 -15.15
N LYS A 395 33.73 -11.76 -14.92
CA LYS A 395 32.89 -12.96 -14.78
C LYS A 395 31.90 -12.80 -13.62
N PHE A 396 32.37 -12.31 -12.47
CA PHE A 396 31.52 -12.08 -11.28
C PHE A 396 30.37 -11.10 -11.49
N LEU A 397 30.47 -10.16 -12.42
CA LEU A 397 29.36 -9.25 -12.75
C LEU A 397 28.14 -10.00 -13.29
N TYR A 398 28.34 -11.14 -13.96
CA TYR A 398 27.28 -11.91 -14.59
C TYR A 398 26.85 -13.14 -13.78
N THR A 399 27.52 -13.42 -12.66
CA THR A 399 27.21 -14.55 -11.80
C THR A 399 26.01 -14.23 -10.90
N GLU A 400 25.11 -15.20 -10.72
CA GLU A 400 23.87 -14.99 -9.95
C GLU A 400 23.86 -15.71 -8.60
N THR A 401 24.81 -16.62 -8.35
CA THR A 401 24.82 -17.44 -7.14
C THR A 401 26.19 -17.47 -6.44
N ASP A 402 26.15 -17.56 -5.12
CA ASP A 402 27.35 -17.64 -4.27
C ASP A 402 28.22 -18.86 -4.61
N GLN A 403 27.58 -19.97 -5.01
CA GLN A 403 28.27 -21.20 -5.41
C GLN A 403 29.05 -21.04 -6.71
N GLU A 404 28.50 -20.35 -7.71
CA GLU A 404 29.19 -20.09 -8.97
C GLU A 404 30.37 -19.14 -8.77
N ILE A 405 30.22 -18.11 -7.91
CA ILE A 405 31.33 -17.23 -7.52
C ILE A 405 32.44 -18.06 -6.88
N ALA A 406 32.09 -18.93 -5.94
CA ALA A 406 33.05 -19.80 -5.27
C ALA A 406 33.81 -20.71 -6.27
N HIS A 407 33.12 -21.32 -7.23
CA HIS A 407 33.76 -22.14 -8.27
C HIS A 407 34.74 -21.34 -9.12
N HIS A 408 34.34 -20.17 -9.59
CA HIS A 408 35.20 -19.32 -10.42
C HIS A 408 36.48 -18.90 -9.70
N ILE A 409 36.44 -18.63 -8.40
CA ILE A 409 37.64 -18.28 -7.63
C ILE A 409 38.63 -19.45 -7.56
N VAL A 410 38.14 -20.66 -7.26
CA VAL A 410 38.98 -21.86 -7.13
C VAL A 410 39.65 -22.21 -8.47
N ASP A 411 38.91 -22.07 -9.57
CA ASP A 411 39.43 -22.33 -10.93
C ASP A 411 40.43 -21.26 -11.38
N ASP A 412 40.10 -19.97 -11.19
CA ASP A 412 40.92 -18.87 -11.70
C ASP A 412 42.23 -18.72 -10.90
N VAL A 413 42.27 -19.09 -9.60
CA VAL A 413 43.50 -19.01 -8.78
C VAL A 413 44.66 -19.81 -9.36
N LEU A 414 44.38 -20.94 -10.01
CA LEU A 414 45.39 -21.80 -10.63
C LEU A 414 46.07 -21.14 -11.84
N SER A 415 45.41 -20.14 -12.43
CA SER A 415 45.92 -19.37 -13.57
C SER A 415 46.55 -18.05 -13.17
N VAL A 416 46.22 -17.52 -11.98
CA VAL A 416 46.82 -16.31 -11.42
C VAL A 416 48.13 -16.62 -10.70
N PHE A 417 48.27 -17.83 -10.12
CA PHE A 417 49.41 -18.18 -9.27
C PHE A 417 49.95 -19.61 -9.51
N ASP A 418 51.23 -19.83 -9.20
CA ASP A 418 51.84 -21.16 -9.10
C ASP A 418 51.50 -21.85 -7.75
N VAL A 419 50.23 -21.79 -7.37
CA VAL A 419 49.73 -22.37 -6.12
C VAL A 419 49.01 -23.66 -6.46
N SER A 420 49.33 -24.73 -5.75
CA SER A 420 48.90 -26.06 -6.13
C SER A 420 47.45 -26.34 -5.70
N ALA A 421 47.01 -25.88 -4.52
CA ALA A 421 45.75 -26.28 -3.91
C ALA A 421 44.90 -25.09 -3.47
N SER A 422 43.58 -25.12 -3.71
CA SER A 422 42.66 -24.05 -3.33
C SER A 422 41.28 -24.60 -2.94
N ALA A 423 40.55 -23.90 -2.07
CA ALA A 423 39.18 -24.25 -1.67
C ALA A 423 38.43 -23.06 -1.08
N ILE A 424 37.10 -23.11 -1.09
CA ILE A 424 36.24 -22.11 -0.44
C ILE A 424 35.27 -22.79 0.51
N TYR A 425 35.20 -22.21 1.70
CA TYR A 425 34.13 -22.41 2.66
C TYR A 425 33.13 -21.26 2.54
N LEU A 426 31.83 -21.56 2.48
CA LEU A 426 30.77 -20.56 2.66
C LEU A 426 30.09 -20.76 4.02
N HIS A 427 29.71 -19.66 4.66
CA HIS A 427 29.01 -19.66 5.94
C HIS A 427 27.52 -19.90 5.74
N ASP A 428 27.00 -20.93 6.40
CA ASP A 428 25.56 -21.16 6.52
C ASP A 428 25.06 -20.52 7.82
N VAL A 429 24.22 -19.50 7.68
CA VAL A 429 23.66 -18.72 8.79
C VAL A 429 22.70 -19.55 9.65
N GLU A 430 22.00 -20.56 9.07
CA GLU A 430 21.04 -21.37 9.81
C GLU A 430 21.72 -22.40 10.72
N THR A 431 22.75 -23.06 10.19
CA THR A 431 23.51 -24.08 10.94
C THR A 431 24.71 -23.52 11.69
N ASN A 432 25.11 -22.28 11.37
CA ASN A 432 26.30 -21.59 11.87
C ASN A 432 27.59 -22.40 11.64
N GLU A 433 27.69 -22.98 10.44
CA GLU A 433 28.81 -23.81 9.99
C GLU A 433 29.42 -23.24 8.70
N LEU A 434 30.75 -23.33 8.59
CA LEU A 434 31.50 -23.12 7.36
C LEU A 434 31.48 -24.42 6.57
N GLN A 435 30.78 -24.43 5.44
CA GLN A 435 30.61 -25.57 4.56
C GLN A 435 31.56 -25.47 3.37
N PRO A 436 32.39 -26.49 3.08
CA PRO A 436 33.22 -26.50 1.89
C PRO A 436 32.32 -26.67 0.65
N VAL A 437 32.23 -25.64 -0.17
CA VAL A 437 31.37 -25.62 -1.37
C VAL A 437 32.11 -25.98 -2.63
N THR A 438 33.42 -25.70 -2.69
CA THR A 438 34.28 -26.08 -3.81
C THR A 438 35.74 -26.21 -3.38
N GLN A 439 36.49 -27.07 -4.07
CA GLN A 439 37.91 -27.32 -3.84
C GLN A 439 38.58 -27.78 -5.12
N SER A 440 39.85 -27.43 -5.30
CA SER A 440 40.64 -27.85 -6.46
C SER A 440 41.01 -29.32 -6.38
N GLN A 441 41.37 -29.90 -7.52
CA GLN A 441 41.82 -31.30 -7.58
C GLN A 441 43.04 -31.54 -6.69
N ALA A 442 44.02 -30.65 -6.73
CA ALA A 442 45.24 -30.75 -5.93
C ALA A 442 44.99 -30.53 -4.43
N MET A 443 43.98 -29.76 -4.03
CA MET A 443 43.52 -29.74 -2.63
C MET A 443 43.02 -31.14 -2.21
N THR A 444 42.25 -31.79 -3.06
CA THR A 444 41.76 -33.15 -2.80
C THR A 444 42.89 -34.17 -2.72
N GLU A 445 43.92 -34.06 -3.56
CA GLU A 445 45.05 -34.99 -3.60
C GLU A 445 46.02 -34.82 -2.41
N HIS A 446 46.34 -33.58 -2.04
CA HIS A 446 47.37 -33.28 -1.02
C HIS A 446 46.81 -33.09 0.40
N HIS A 447 45.53 -32.75 0.54
CA HIS A 447 44.88 -32.64 1.84
C HIS A 447 43.87 -33.76 2.08
N GLY A 448 43.08 -34.12 1.07
CA GLY A 448 41.93 -34.99 1.22
C GLY A 448 40.62 -34.19 1.40
N PRO A 449 39.48 -34.86 1.61
CA PRO A 449 38.19 -34.19 1.71
C PRO A 449 38.13 -33.20 2.87
N LEU A 450 37.60 -32.01 2.60
CA LEU A 450 37.42 -30.97 3.61
C LEU A 450 36.15 -31.24 4.43
N PRO A 451 36.21 -31.22 5.77
CA PRO A 451 35.02 -31.32 6.62
C PRO A 451 34.32 -29.97 6.75
N ALA A 452 33.02 -30.00 7.07
CA ALA A 452 32.31 -28.82 7.58
C ALA A 452 32.86 -28.42 8.96
N VAL A 453 32.97 -27.12 9.21
CA VAL A 453 33.61 -26.56 10.40
C VAL A 453 32.64 -25.63 11.13
N ARG A 454 32.45 -25.78 12.43
CA ARG A 454 31.62 -24.81 13.18
C ARG A 454 32.41 -23.56 13.46
N THR A 455 31.75 -22.41 13.41
CA THR A 455 32.38 -21.11 13.74
C THR A 455 32.84 -20.99 15.19
N ASN A 456 32.44 -21.90 16.07
CA ASN A 456 32.90 -21.94 17.48
C ASN A 456 34.09 -22.89 17.70
N ASP A 457 34.53 -23.63 16.69
CA ASP A 457 35.65 -24.57 16.81
C ASP A 457 36.99 -23.81 16.69
N ASP A 458 38.04 -24.27 17.39
CA ASP A 458 39.38 -23.66 17.36
C ASP A 458 40.22 -24.19 16.18
N THR A 459 39.67 -24.07 14.97
CA THR A 459 40.30 -24.52 13.72
C THR A 459 40.81 -23.35 12.90
N LEU A 460 41.72 -23.59 11.95
CA LEU A 460 42.27 -22.53 11.09
C LEU A 460 41.19 -21.79 10.27
N PRO A 461 40.25 -22.46 9.57
CA PRO A 461 39.17 -21.77 8.86
C PRO A 461 38.26 -20.97 9.79
N SER A 462 37.85 -21.56 10.91
CA SER A 462 36.98 -20.89 11.90
C SER A 462 37.65 -19.64 12.49
N HIS A 463 38.92 -19.73 12.87
CA HIS A 463 39.66 -18.62 13.44
C HIS A 463 39.84 -17.46 12.45
N SER A 464 40.09 -17.76 11.17
CA SER A 464 40.20 -16.74 10.13
C SER A 464 38.86 -16.02 9.91
N PHE A 465 37.75 -16.78 9.81
CA PHE A 465 36.40 -16.24 9.64
C PHE A 465 35.95 -15.35 10.81
N VAL A 466 36.05 -15.86 12.04
CA VAL A 466 35.50 -15.18 13.23
C VAL A 466 36.29 -13.92 13.60
N ASN A 467 37.60 -13.94 13.38
CA ASN A 467 38.46 -12.79 13.71
C ASN A 467 38.67 -11.84 12.53
N ASP A 468 38.12 -12.16 11.35
CA ASP A 468 38.31 -11.40 10.12
C ASP A 468 39.80 -11.12 9.84
N GLU A 469 40.62 -12.16 9.96
CA GLU A 469 42.08 -12.07 9.85
C GLU A 469 42.62 -13.07 8.82
N THR A 470 43.42 -12.56 7.87
CA THR A 470 44.19 -13.38 6.94
C THR A 470 45.32 -14.09 7.69
N LEU A 471 45.32 -15.43 7.67
CA LEU A 471 46.35 -16.26 8.29
C LEU A 471 47.30 -16.80 7.22
N VAL A 472 48.59 -16.49 7.32
CA VAL A 472 49.64 -16.95 6.38
C VAL A 472 50.64 -17.84 7.12
N PHE A 473 50.93 -19.00 6.54
CA PHE A 473 51.92 -19.94 7.09
C PHE A 473 52.95 -20.33 6.03
N ASP A 474 54.23 -20.12 6.33
CA ASP A 474 55.35 -20.66 5.54
C ASP A 474 55.37 -22.20 5.59
N ASP A 475 55.06 -22.77 6.76
CA ASP A 475 54.77 -24.19 6.98
C ASP A 475 53.63 -24.35 8.00
N VAL A 476 52.46 -24.77 7.54
CA VAL A 476 51.23 -24.93 8.32
C VAL A 476 51.37 -25.99 9.43
N HIS A 477 52.33 -26.93 9.31
CA HIS A 477 52.59 -27.94 10.34
C HIS A 477 53.16 -27.36 11.63
N THR A 478 53.62 -26.10 11.60
CA THR A 478 54.04 -25.35 12.78
C THR A 478 52.87 -24.85 13.61
N SER A 479 51.66 -24.84 13.06
CA SER A 479 50.45 -24.40 13.76
C SER A 479 49.90 -25.50 14.67
N ASP A 480 49.56 -25.12 15.90
CA ASP A 480 48.89 -26.01 16.85
C ASP A 480 47.41 -26.27 16.48
N ARG A 481 46.83 -25.44 15.60
CA ARG A 481 45.43 -25.51 15.13
C ARG A 481 45.21 -26.34 13.87
N LEU A 482 46.27 -26.94 13.33
CA LEU A 482 46.16 -27.81 12.16
C LEU A 482 45.50 -29.14 12.53
N GLU A 483 44.27 -29.35 12.06
CA GLU A 483 43.51 -30.58 12.31
C GLU A 483 44.10 -31.78 11.56
N ASN A 484 44.26 -31.65 10.24
CA ASN A 484 44.78 -32.70 9.39
C ASN A 484 46.31 -32.65 9.29
N ARG A 485 46.99 -33.20 10.30
CA ARG A 485 48.47 -33.32 10.30
C ARG A 485 49.04 -34.28 9.27
N ALA A 486 48.19 -34.97 8.50
CA ALA A 486 48.62 -35.88 7.44
C ALA A 486 48.65 -35.20 6.05
N THR A 487 48.31 -33.92 5.95
CA THR A 487 48.36 -33.19 4.69
C THR A 487 49.80 -33.03 4.17
N ASP A 488 49.96 -33.10 2.85
CA ASP A 488 51.21 -32.82 2.16
C ASP A 488 51.44 -31.30 1.95
N LEU A 489 50.43 -30.46 2.24
CA LEU A 489 50.54 -29.01 2.15
C LEU A 489 51.53 -28.47 3.18
N ARG A 490 52.43 -27.60 2.73
CA ARG A 490 53.41 -26.91 3.57
C ARG A 490 52.99 -25.46 3.74
N SER A 491 53.09 -24.62 2.71
CA SER A 491 52.61 -23.25 2.82
C SER A 491 51.09 -23.16 2.62
N VAL A 492 50.38 -22.46 3.51
CA VAL A 492 48.91 -22.29 3.41
C VAL A 492 48.50 -20.89 3.86
N MET A 493 47.51 -20.32 3.19
CA MET A 493 46.88 -19.04 3.47
C MET A 493 45.36 -19.22 3.64
N PHE A 494 44.79 -18.64 4.70
CA PHE A 494 43.35 -18.59 4.97
C PHE A 494 42.92 -17.13 4.95
N ILE A 495 41.95 -16.79 4.11
CA ILE A 495 41.55 -15.40 3.84
C ILE A 495 40.04 -15.29 4.07
N PRO A 496 39.56 -14.41 4.96
CA PRO A 496 38.13 -14.18 5.13
C PRO A 496 37.54 -13.52 3.88
N LEU A 497 36.31 -13.90 3.53
CA LEU A 497 35.50 -13.27 2.49
C LEU A 497 34.38 -12.47 3.16
N GLY A 498 34.74 -11.54 4.04
CA GLY A 498 33.82 -10.86 4.93
C GLY A 498 32.96 -11.84 5.74
N ASN A 499 31.65 -11.61 5.76
CA ASN A 499 30.69 -12.50 6.45
C ASN A 499 30.28 -13.73 5.65
N HIS A 500 30.81 -13.92 4.43
CA HIS A 500 30.33 -14.95 3.52
C HIS A 500 31.07 -16.27 3.66
N GLY A 501 32.32 -16.26 4.12
CA GLY A 501 33.11 -17.49 4.22
C GLY A 501 34.61 -17.27 4.28
N VAL A 502 35.37 -18.32 3.89
CA VAL A 502 36.84 -18.33 3.92
C VAL A 502 37.38 -18.94 2.65
N PHE A 503 38.30 -18.23 2.00
CA PHE A 503 39.11 -18.74 0.91
C PHE A 503 40.43 -19.33 1.44
N VAL A 504 40.76 -20.54 0.98
CA VAL A 504 41.96 -21.27 1.37
C VAL A 504 42.83 -21.51 0.15
N SER A 505 44.12 -21.18 0.26
CA SER A 505 45.12 -21.33 -0.80
C SER A 505 46.38 -21.99 -0.24
N GLY A 506 46.98 -22.97 -0.92
CA GLY A 506 48.10 -23.73 -0.37
C GLY A 506 49.00 -24.43 -1.39
N SER A 507 50.23 -24.70 -0.98
CA SER A 507 51.28 -25.35 -1.79
C SER A 507 52.02 -26.42 -1.01
N THR A 508 52.61 -27.39 -1.71
CA THR A 508 53.45 -28.46 -1.10
C THR A 508 54.88 -28.01 -0.82
N ALA A 509 55.31 -26.87 -1.37
CA ALA A 509 56.60 -26.25 -1.07
C ALA A 509 56.51 -25.31 0.15
N VAL A 510 57.65 -25.09 0.82
CA VAL A 510 57.78 -24.24 2.01
C VAL A 510 58.17 -22.82 1.59
N GLY A 511 57.53 -21.80 2.17
CA GLY A 511 57.83 -20.38 1.95
C GLY A 511 57.48 -19.88 0.54
N VAL A 512 56.37 -20.37 -0.03
CA VAL A 512 55.96 -20.04 -1.41
C VAL A 512 55.32 -18.65 -1.52
N PHE A 513 54.62 -18.21 -0.47
CA PHE A 513 53.93 -16.91 -0.47
C PHE A 513 54.93 -15.78 -0.18
N ASP A 514 55.41 -15.13 -1.24
CA ASP A 514 56.11 -13.85 -1.12
C ASP A 514 55.12 -12.67 -1.01
N ASP A 515 55.63 -11.48 -0.67
CA ASP A 515 54.79 -10.28 -0.48
C ASP A 515 53.87 -10.00 -1.69
N VAL A 516 54.34 -10.31 -2.90
CA VAL A 516 53.60 -10.08 -4.15
C VAL A 516 52.47 -11.09 -4.31
N THR A 517 52.74 -12.37 -4.03
CA THR A 517 51.73 -13.44 -4.13
C THR A 517 50.65 -13.25 -3.07
N GLN A 518 51.02 -12.82 -1.86
CA GLN A 518 50.06 -12.48 -0.81
C GLN A 518 49.15 -11.33 -1.25
N GLU A 519 49.71 -10.20 -1.71
CA GLU A 519 48.94 -9.01 -2.12
C GLU A 519 47.95 -9.32 -3.25
N LEU A 520 48.37 -10.11 -4.24
CA LEU A 520 47.51 -10.52 -5.34
C LEU A 520 46.42 -11.50 -4.89
N THR A 521 46.70 -12.40 -3.93
CA THR A 521 45.71 -13.36 -3.41
C THR A 521 44.66 -12.63 -2.56
N ASP A 522 45.09 -11.65 -1.76
CA ASP A 522 44.19 -10.76 -1.02
C ASP A 522 43.31 -9.94 -1.98
N LEU A 523 43.85 -9.47 -3.11
CA LEU A 523 43.07 -8.75 -4.13
C LEU A 523 41.99 -9.62 -4.79
N LEU A 524 42.30 -10.89 -5.06
CA LEU A 524 41.31 -11.85 -5.56
C LEU A 524 40.19 -12.10 -4.53
N ALA A 525 40.56 -12.28 -3.26
CA ALA A 525 39.62 -12.47 -2.17
C ALA A 525 38.70 -11.25 -1.96
N ALA A 526 39.25 -10.03 -2.02
CA ALA A 526 38.45 -8.80 -1.94
C ALA A 526 37.49 -8.66 -3.13
N THR A 527 37.92 -9.07 -4.33
CA THR A 527 37.08 -9.07 -5.53
C THR A 527 35.91 -10.07 -5.40
N ALA A 528 36.20 -11.23 -4.82
CA ALA A 528 35.21 -12.26 -4.50
C ALA A 528 34.19 -11.82 -3.43
N GLU A 529 34.67 -11.21 -2.35
CA GLU A 529 33.84 -10.67 -1.28
C GLU A 529 32.83 -9.65 -1.83
N ALA A 530 33.30 -8.70 -2.64
CA ALA A 530 32.42 -7.70 -3.27
C ALA A 530 31.37 -8.32 -4.20
N ALA A 531 31.71 -9.43 -4.87
CA ALA A 531 30.76 -10.17 -5.71
C ALA A 531 29.69 -10.89 -4.88
N LEU A 532 30.08 -11.53 -3.77
CA LEU A 532 29.17 -12.19 -2.84
C LEU A 532 28.23 -11.18 -2.18
N ASP A 533 28.75 -10.03 -1.74
CA ASP A 533 27.94 -8.92 -1.22
C ASP A 533 26.86 -8.46 -2.21
N ARG A 534 27.22 -8.36 -3.49
CA ARG A 534 26.29 -7.96 -4.55
C ARG A 534 25.16 -8.98 -4.71
N VAL A 535 25.49 -10.27 -4.82
CA VAL A 535 24.50 -11.33 -5.03
C VAL A 535 23.52 -11.40 -3.86
N VAL A 536 24.02 -11.35 -2.62
CA VAL A 536 23.17 -11.33 -1.42
C VAL A 536 22.24 -10.11 -1.42
N ARG A 537 22.77 -8.93 -1.73
CA ARG A 537 21.97 -7.69 -1.77
C ARG A 537 20.89 -7.71 -2.86
N GLU A 538 21.22 -8.17 -4.06
CA GLU A 538 20.24 -8.28 -5.14
C GLU A 538 19.14 -9.29 -4.82
N SER A 539 19.48 -10.43 -4.21
CA SER A 539 18.52 -11.43 -3.77
C SER A 539 17.53 -10.86 -2.74
N GLN A 540 18.03 -10.12 -1.74
CA GLN A 540 17.21 -9.45 -0.73
C GLN A 540 16.26 -8.41 -1.33
N LEU A 541 16.76 -7.58 -2.25
CA LEU A 541 15.93 -6.57 -2.93
C LEU A 541 14.81 -7.21 -3.75
N ARG A 542 15.12 -8.27 -4.51
CA ARG A 542 14.12 -9.00 -5.30
C ARG A 542 13.01 -9.60 -4.42
N GLU A 543 13.35 -10.08 -3.23
CA GLU A 543 12.37 -10.63 -2.30
C GLU A 543 11.51 -9.53 -1.67
N GLN A 544 12.10 -8.39 -1.30
CA GLN A 544 11.34 -7.24 -0.79
C GLN A 544 10.36 -6.68 -1.84
N ASP A 545 10.79 -6.55 -3.09
CA ASP A 545 9.93 -6.07 -4.18
C ASP A 545 8.72 -7.00 -4.39
N ARG A 546 8.93 -8.32 -4.32
CA ARG A 546 7.84 -9.30 -4.41
C ARG A 546 6.84 -9.17 -3.25
N GLU A 547 7.33 -8.98 -2.03
CA GLU A 547 6.45 -8.81 -0.87
C GLU A 547 5.68 -7.49 -0.93
N LEU A 548 6.33 -6.38 -1.32
CA LEU A 548 5.68 -5.09 -1.52
C LEU A 548 4.61 -5.15 -2.61
N GLN A 549 4.87 -5.86 -3.70
CA GLN A 549 3.90 -6.05 -4.76
C GLN A 549 2.69 -6.85 -4.26
N ARG A 550 2.92 -7.95 -3.52
CA ARG A 550 1.85 -8.75 -2.91
C ARG A 550 0.98 -7.93 -1.95
N GLN A 551 1.59 -7.09 -1.13
CA GLN A 551 0.88 -6.20 -0.19
C GLN A 551 0.04 -5.15 -0.93
N ASN A 552 0.58 -4.54 -1.99
CA ASN A 552 -0.14 -3.57 -2.81
C ASN A 552 -1.34 -4.20 -3.53
N GLU A 553 -1.20 -5.42 -4.06
CA GLU A 553 -2.30 -6.15 -4.68
C GLU A 553 -3.42 -6.42 -3.67
N GLN A 554 -3.08 -6.83 -2.44
CA GLN A 554 -4.05 -7.04 -1.35
C GLN A 554 -4.77 -5.75 -0.93
N LEU A 555 -4.04 -4.64 -0.76
CA LEU A 555 -4.64 -3.34 -0.43
C LEU A 555 -5.57 -2.83 -1.54
N THR A 556 -5.24 -3.08 -2.80
CA THR A 556 -6.08 -2.70 -3.94
C THR A 556 -7.38 -3.50 -3.95
N ALA A 557 -7.29 -4.81 -3.69
CA ALA A 557 -8.46 -5.68 -3.60
C ALA A 557 -9.43 -5.23 -2.49
N LEU A 558 -8.92 -4.98 -1.28
CA LEU A 558 -9.72 -4.50 -0.13
C LEU A 558 -10.39 -3.16 -0.40
N ASN A 559 -9.63 -2.21 -0.97
CA ASN A 559 -10.15 -0.90 -1.34
C ASN A 559 -11.29 -0.97 -2.36
N HIS A 560 -11.23 -1.95 -3.24
CA HIS A 560 -12.28 -2.20 -4.21
C HIS A 560 -13.50 -2.83 -3.54
N ILE A 561 -13.37 -3.71 -2.51
CA ILE A 561 -14.53 -4.28 -1.76
C ILE A 561 -15.33 -3.13 -1.14
N ASN A 562 -14.64 -2.28 -0.39
CA ASN A 562 -15.27 -1.21 0.38
C ASN A 562 -15.95 -0.18 -0.52
N ASN A 563 -15.39 0.11 -1.70
CA ASN A 563 -16.02 0.99 -2.67
C ASN A 563 -17.33 0.41 -3.22
N THR A 564 -17.33 -0.86 -3.66
CA THR A 564 -18.55 -1.53 -4.18
C THR A 564 -19.67 -1.50 -3.14
N ILE A 565 -19.34 -1.72 -1.87
CA ILE A 565 -20.35 -1.76 -0.81
C ILE A 565 -20.92 -0.39 -0.49
N ARG A 566 -20.08 0.65 -0.44
CA ARG A 566 -20.56 2.03 -0.29
C ARG A 566 -21.50 2.44 -1.43
N GLU A 567 -21.24 2.00 -2.65
CA GLU A 567 -22.11 2.25 -3.79
C GLU A 567 -23.45 1.50 -3.66
N ILE A 568 -23.42 0.26 -3.18
CA ILE A 568 -24.63 -0.52 -2.88
C ILE A 568 -25.45 0.19 -1.78
N ASP A 569 -24.84 0.56 -0.65
CA ASP A 569 -25.51 1.21 0.47
C ASP A 569 -26.20 2.51 0.05
N GLN A 570 -25.53 3.34 -0.76
CA GLN A 570 -26.12 4.57 -1.29
C GLN A 570 -27.35 4.31 -2.15
N THR A 571 -27.34 3.23 -2.94
CA THR A 571 -28.45 2.91 -3.85
C THR A 571 -29.63 2.31 -3.08
N ILE A 572 -29.37 1.49 -2.07
CA ILE A 572 -30.39 0.90 -1.19
C ILE A 572 -31.22 1.99 -0.51
N VAL A 573 -30.59 3.04 0.01
CA VAL A 573 -31.28 4.13 0.73
C VAL A 573 -32.31 4.86 -0.13
N SER A 574 -32.08 4.95 -1.45
CA SER A 574 -32.99 5.63 -2.39
C SER A 574 -34.08 4.74 -2.98
N ALA A 575 -34.03 3.42 -2.78
CA ALA A 575 -34.94 2.48 -3.43
C ALA A 575 -36.37 2.59 -2.87
N GLU A 576 -37.37 2.50 -3.75
CA GLU A 576 -38.78 2.61 -3.36
C GLU A 576 -39.45 1.24 -3.17
N THR A 577 -38.87 0.18 -3.76
CA THR A 577 -39.44 -1.18 -3.74
C THR A 577 -38.43 -2.24 -3.33
N GLN A 578 -38.93 -3.34 -2.76
CA GLN A 578 -38.10 -4.51 -2.42
C GLN A 578 -37.46 -5.15 -3.66
N GLU A 579 -38.15 -5.16 -4.80
CA GLU A 579 -37.63 -5.72 -6.05
C GLU A 579 -36.44 -4.92 -6.57
N GLU A 580 -36.49 -3.58 -6.46
CA GLU A 580 -35.39 -2.69 -6.83
C GLU A 580 -34.14 -2.90 -5.98
N ILE A 581 -34.29 -3.04 -4.65
CA ILE A 581 -33.18 -3.38 -3.75
C ILE A 581 -32.57 -4.72 -4.16
N ASN A 582 -33.40 -5.75 -4.28
CA ASN A 582 -32.93 -7.10 -4.55
C ASN A 582 -32.16 -7.19 -5.88
N HIS A 583 -32.66 -6.54 -6.93
CA HIS A 583 -32.01 -6.54 -8.24
C HIS A 583 -30.69 -5.77 -8.20
N THR A 584 -30.70 -4.56 -7.64
CA THR A 584 -29.54 -3.67 -7.65
C THR A 584 -28.38 -4.22 -6.85
N VAL A 585 -28.65 -4.83 -5.69
CA VAL A 585 -27.61 -5.51 -4.88
C VAL A 585 -26.94 -6.62 -5.69
N CYS A 586 -27.73 -7.50 -6.30
CA CYS A 586 -27.18 -8.60 -7.10
C CYS A 586 -26.36 -8.06 -8.27
N GLU A 587 -26.91 -7.09 -9.02
CA GLU A 587 -26.26 -6.48 -10.18
C GLU A 587 -24.90 -5.90 -9.80
N ARG A 588 -24.84 -5.05 -8.77
CA ARG A 588 -23.61 -4.39 -8.32
C ARG A 588 -22.55 -5.34 -7.76
N LEU A 589 -22.94 -6.42 -7.10
CA LEU A 589 -22.00 -7.44 -6.65
C LEU A 589 -21.35 -8.19 -7.83
N THR A 590 -22.06 -8.31 -8.95
CA THR A 590 -21.53 -8.94 -10.19
C THR A 590 -20.96 -7.95 -11.20
N ASP A 591 -21.22 -6.65 -11.01
CA ASP A 591 -20.68 -5.57 -11.82
C ASP A 591 -19.15 -5.57 -11.67
N THR A 592 -18.42 -5.45 -12.78
CA THR A 592 -16.95 -5.61 -12.86
C THR A 592 -16.38 -7.05 -12.79
N ASP A 593 -17.17 -8.10 -13.04
CA ASP A 593 -16.74 -9.52 -13.09
C ASP A 593 -16.12 -10.04 -11.77
N ARG A 594 -16.33 -9.35 -10.65
CA ARG A 594 -15.71 -9.66 -9.36
C ARG A 594 -16.25 -10.96 -8.75
N PHE A 595 -17.57 -11.05 -8.68
CA PHE A 595 -18.26 -12.27 -8.33
C PHE A 595 -18.97 -12.77 -9.56
N LYS A 596 -18.85 -14.07 -9.80
CA LYS A 596 -19.38 -14.68 -11.02
C LYS A 596 -20.90 -14.70 -11.03
N PHE A 597 -21.51 -14.80 -9.85
CA PHE A 597 -22.94 -14.94 -9.69
C PHE A 597 -23.37 -14.53 -8.28
N ALA A 598 -24.46 -13.78 -8.16
CA ALA A 598 -25.07 -13.42 -6.89
C ALA A 598 -26.60 -13.46 -6.98
N TRP A 599 -27.26 -13.88 -5.91
CA TRP A 599 -28.72 -13.94 -5.87
C TRP A 599 -29.27 -13.75 -4.46
N ILE A 600 -30.50 -13.24 -4.39
CA ILE A 600 -31.28 -13.06 -3.17
C ILE A 600 -32.51 -13.96 -3.23
N GLY A 601 -32.80 -14.65 -2.13
CA GLY A 601 -33.98 -15.49 -1.96
C GLY A 601 -34.67 -15.31 -0.62
N SER A 602 -35.90 -15.80 -0.54
CA SER A 602 -36.71 -15.85 0.69
C SER A 602 -37.15 -17.27 0.96
N VAL A 603 -37.38 -17.61 2.22
CA VAL A 603 -37.98 -18.91 2.57
C VAL A 603 -39.46 -18.92 2.17
N ASP A 604 -39.94 -20.03 1.61
CA ASP A 604 -41.35 -20.22 1.28
C ASP A 604 -42.23 -20.18 2.56
N PRO A 605 -43.55 -19.92 2.44
CA PRO A 605 -44.46 -19.93 3.60
C PRO A 605 -44.53 -21.28 4.34
N GLY A 606 -44.04 -22.36 3.71
CA GLY A 606 -43.95 -23.69 4.28
C GLY A 606 -42.70 -23.91 5.15
N GLY A 607 -41.71 -23.02 5.10
CA GLY A 607 -40.43 -23.17 5.79
C GLY A 607 -39.53 -24.27 5.21
N THR A 608 -39.83 -24.76 4.01
CA THR A 608 -39.25 -25.96 3.41
C THR A 608 -38.22 -25.66 2.33
N ASN A 609 -38.45 -24.63 1.52
CA ASN A 609 -37.57 -24.31 0.39
C ASN A 609 -37.25 -22.81 0.34
N VAL A 610 -36.15 -22.50 -0.32
CA VAL A 610 -35.79 -21.13 -0.65
C VAL A 610 -36.29 -20.81 -2.06
N GLU A 611 -37.10 -19.76 -2.17
CA GLU A 611 -37.55 -19.19 -3.44
C GLU A 611 -36.67 -18.01 -3.84
N THR A 612 -36.30 -17.97 -5.11
CA THR A 612 -35.45 -16.94 -5.69
C THR A 612 -36.25 -15.66 -5.92
N ARG A 613 -35.68 -14.51 -5.53
CA ARG A 613 -36.33 -13.19 -5.68
C ARG A 613 -35.65 -12.34 -6.75
N ALA A 614 -34.32 -12.28 -6.73
CA ALA A 614 -33.53 -11.63 -7.74
C ALA A 614 -32.17 -12.31 -7.87
N TRP A 615 -31.53 -12.14 -9.01
CA TRP A 615 -30.19 -12.65 -9.27
C TRP A 615 -29.53 -11.83 -10.37
N ALA A 616 -28.20 -11.87 -10.40
CA ALA A 616 -27.36 -11.30 -11.45
C ALA A 616 -26.08 -12.12 -11.63
N GLY A 617 -25.41 -11.94 -12.76
CA GLY A 617 -24.22 -12.70 -13.15
C GLY A 617 -24.51 -13.96 -13.96
N ASN A 618 -23.53 -14.85 -14.05
CA ASN A 618 -23.53 -15.99 -14.97
C ASN A 618 -24.21 -17.23 -14.34
N GLU A 619 -25.52 -17.14 -14.15
CA GLU A 619 -26.37 -18.13 -13.48
C GLU A 619 -26.42 -19.50 -14.21
N GLN A 620 -26.44 -19.51 -15.56
CA GLN A 620 -26.41 -20.73 -16.40
C GLN A 620 -27.42 -21.83 -16.00
N GLY A 621 -28.63 -21.47 -15.61
CA GLY A 621 -29.68 -22.38 -15.14
C GLY A 621 -29.31 -23.18 -13.89
N TYR A 622 -28.45 -22.62 -13.03
CA TYR A 622 -28.08 -23.20 -11.74
C TYR A 622 -29.26 -23.24 -10.76
N LEU A 623 -29.99 -22.13 -10.62
CA LEU A 623 -31.12 -22.02 -9.68
C LEU A 623 -32.30 -22.91 -10.11
N ASP A 624 -32.40 -23.21 -11.40
CA ASP A 624 -33.41 -24.10 -11.97
C ASP A 624 -33.02 -25.59 -11.91
N SER A 625 -31.77 -25.94 -11.54
CA SER A 625 -31.29 -27.33 -11.63
C SER A 625 -31.89 -28.22 -10.54
N GLN A 626 -31.98 -27.72 -9.31
CA GLN A 626 -32.57 -28.40 -8.16
C GLN A 626 -33.17 -27.39 -7.17
N PRO A 627 -34.31 -27.71 -6.52
CA PRO A 627 -34.87 -26.87 -5.48
C PRO A 627 -33.92 -26.81 -4.28
N ILE A 628 -33.75 -25.61 -3.73
CA ILE A 628 -32.90 -25.37 -2.57
C ILE A 628 -33.71 -25.63 -1.30
N THR A 629 -33.48 -26.78 -0.66
CA THR A 629 -34.18 -27.18 0.57
C THR A 629 -33.52 -26.58 1.81
N VAL A 630 -34.33 -26.14 2.77
CA VAL A 630 -33.88 -25.62 4.07
C VAL A 630 -33.55 -26.79 5.00
N ALA A 631 -32.28 -26.97 5.35
CA ALA A 631 -31.84 -27.99 6.32
C ALA A 631 -30.45 -27.65 6.90
N ASP A 632 -30.17 -28.11 8.12
CA ASP A 632 -28.94 -27.78 8.86
C ASP A 632 -27.68 -28.50 8.34
N SER A 633 -27.83 -29.55 7.52
CA SER A 633 -26.69 -30.31 6.96
C SER A 633 -27.00 -30.89 5.57
N GLU A 634 -25.92 -31.15 4.80
CA GLU A 634 -25.93 -31.81 3.48
C GLU A 634 -26.70 -31.09 2.35
N THR A 635 -27.09 -29.84 2.56
CA THR A 635 -27.76 -28.97 1.58
C THR A 635 -26.83 -27.92 0.97
N GLU A 636 -27.37 -27.19 0.00
CA GLU A 636 -26.72 -26.04 -0.62
C GLU A 636 -26.52 -24.90 0.44
N PRO A 637 -25.41 -24.12 0.38
CA PRO A 637 -25.08 -23.08 1.36
C PRO A 637 -26.21 -22.13 1.76
N ALA A 638 -27.09 -21.75 0.83
CA ALA A 638 -28.24 -20.91 1.05
C ALA A 638 -29.32 -21.63 1.87
N GLY A 639 -29.57 -22.91 1.59
CA GLY A 639 -30.47 -23.74 2.39
C GLY A 639 -29.99 -23.92 3.84
N ARG A 640 -28.67 -24.05 4.04
CA ARG A 640 -28.06 -24.12 5.39
C ARG A 640 -28.17 -22.79 6.13
N THR A 641 -27.83 -21.70 5.47
CA THR A 641 -27.93 -20.34 6.02
C THR A 641 -29.38 -19.99 6.38
N ALA A 642 -30.34 -20.41 5.56
CA ALA A 642 -31.76 -20.28 5.86
C ALA A 642 -32.22 -21.15 7.03
N ALA A 643 -31.55 -22.27 7.34
CA ALA A 643 -31.91 -23.09 8.49
C ALA A 643 -31.30 -22.54 9.78
N THR A 644 -30.00 -22.25 9.77
CA THR A 644 -29.24 -21.84 10.96
C THR A 644 -29.38 -20.36 11.30
N GLY A 645 -29.58 -19.48 10.32
CA GLY A 645 -29.50 -18.03 10.50
C GLY A 645 -28.07 -17.51 10.68
N GLU A 646 -27.07 -18.33 10.36
CA GLU A 646 -25.65 -17.96 10.43
C GLU A 646 -25.01 -17.95 9.03
N VAL A 647 -24.00 -17.11 8.85
CA VAL A 647 -23.24 -17.01 7.60
C VAL A 647 -22.54 -18.34 7.28
N THR A 648 -22.86 -18.94 6.13
CA THR A 648 -22.23 -20.17 5.64
C THR A 648 -21.22 -19.86 4.53
N MET A 649 -19.97 -20.30 4.71
CA MET A 649 -18.89 -20.12 3.73
C MET A 649 -18.31 -21.47 3.32
N ILE A 650 -18.11 -21.66 2.00
CA ILE A 650 -17.44 -22.80 1.41
C ILE A 650 -16.23 -22.28 0.62
N PRO A 651 -14.99 -22.46 1.12
CA PRO A 651 -13.80 -21.89 0.50
C PRO A 651 -13.41 -22.59 -0.80
N ASN A 652 -13.80 -23.87 -0.92
CA ASN A 652 -13.51 -24.70 -2.07
C ASN A 652 -14.66 -25.68 -2.31
N VAL A 653 -15.46 -25.44 -3.34
CA VAL A 653 -16.60 -26.28 -3.75
C VAL A 653 -16.14 -27.67 -4.18
N ALA A 654 -14.91 -27.82 -4.67
CA ALA A 654 -14.36 -29.13 -5.02
C ALA A 654 -14.01 -29.99 -3.80
N ALA A 655 -13.92 -29.40 -2.60
CA ALA A 655 -13.81 -30.17 -1.37
C ALA A 655 -15.13 -30.94 -1.15
N ASP A 656 -15.02 -32.26 -0.98
CA ASP A 656 -16.15 -33.17 -0.73
C ASP A 656 -17.21 -33.23 -1.84
N LEU A 657 -16.78 -33.20 -3.11
CA LEU A 657 -17.63 -33.26 -4.30
C LEU A 657 -18.68 -34.41 -4.29
N ARG A 658 -18.40 -35.53 -3.62
CA ARG A 658 -19.29 -36.71 -3.59
C ARG A 658 -20.41 -36.62 -2.54
N ASN A 659 -20.30 -35.70 -1.58
CA ASN A 659 -21.22 -35.64 -0.44
C ASN A 659 -22.47 -34.81 -0.71
N ALA A 660 -22.45 -33.88 -1.67
CA ALA A 660 -23.64 -33.09 -2.02
C ALA A 660 -23.77 -32.87 -3.54
N PRO A 661 -24.93 -33.19 -4.14
CA PRO A 661 -25.16 -33.07 -5.59
C PRO A 661 -24.91 -31.67 -6.17
N TRP A 662 -25.30 -30.62 -5.43
CA TRP A 662 -25.17 -29.23 -5.86
C TRP A 662 -23.73 -28.81 -6.19
N ARG A 663 -22.72 -29.44 -5.55
CA ARG A 663 -21.30 -29.13 -5.78
C ARG A 663 -20.88 -29.45 -7.21
N SER A 664 -21.39 -30.57 -7.75
CA SER A 664 -21.08 -30.96 -9.13
C SER A 664 -21.68 -29.99 -10.15
N ASP A 665 -22.92 -29.55 -9.91
CA ASP A 665 -23.58 -28.54 -10.74
C ASP A 665 -22.88 -27.17 -10.65
N ALA A 666 -22.43 -26.78 -9.45
CA ALA A 666 -21.68 -25.54 -9.22
C ALA A 666 -20.32 -25.54 -9.95
N LEU A 667 -19.57 -26.64 -9.88
CA LEU A 667 -18.28 -26.75 -10.58
C LEU A 667 -18.41 -26.75 -12.10
N THR A 668 -19.48 -27.32 -12.68
CA THR A 668 -19.70 -27.25 -14.14
C THR A 668 -19.90 -25.83 -14.66
N ARG A 669 -20.12 -24.86 -13.75
CA ARG A 669 -20.30 -23.44 -14.02
C ARG A 669 -19.14 -22.59 -13.48
N ASP A 670 -18.03 -23.24 -13.13
CA ASP A 670 -16.83 -22.71 -12.46
C ASP A 670 -17.13 -21.87 -11.21
N PHE A 671 -18.10 -22.26 -10.39
CA PHE A 671 -18.23 -21.72 -9.04
C PHE A 671 -17.28 -22.49 -8.10
N LEU A 672 -16.17 -21.86 -7.72
CA LEU A 672 -15.11 -22.49 -6.94
C LEU A 672 -15.22 -22.21 -5.43
N SER A 673 -15.87 -21.12 -5.04
CA SER A 673 -16.19 -20.79 -3.64
C SER A 673 -17.55 -20.11 -3.53
N VAL A 674 -18.17 -20.21 -2.35
CA VAL A 674 -19.53 -19.70 -2.09
C VAL A 674 -19.61 -19.07 -0.71
N LEU A 675 -20.27 -17.91 -0.62
CA LEU A 675 -20.63 -17.26 0.63
C LEU A 675 -22.14 -17.00 0.64
N SER A 676 -22.82 -17.47 1.68
CA SER A 676 -24.25 -17.24 1.89
C SER A 676 -24.48 -16.55 3.23
N ILE A 677 -25.27 -15.48 3.20
CA ILE A 677 -25.45 -14.52 4.30
C ILE A 677 -26.95 -14.36 4.57
N PRO A 678 -27.39 -14.45 5.84
CA PRO A 678 -28.78 -14.23 6.20
C PRO A 678 -29.08 -12.72 6.22
N LEU A 679 -30.23 -12.33 5.67
CA LEU A 679 -30.75 -10.97 5.74
C LEU A 679 -31.67 -10.87 6.95
N VAL A 680 -31.11 -10.48 8.10
CA VAL A 680 -31.82 -10.42 9.39
C VAL A 680 -31.71 -9.02 9.98
N TYR A 681 -32.83 -8.48 10.45
CA TYR A 681 -32.89 -7.21 11.18
C TYR A 681 -33.92 -7.33 12.30
N ASN A 682 -33.58 -6.94 13.54
CA ASN A 682 -34.45 -7.10 14.72
C ASN A 682 -35.09 -8.50 14.84
N ASP A 683 -34.28 -9.55 14.68
CA ASP A 683 -34.69 -10.96 14.69
C ASP A 683 -35.67 -11.40 13.57
N LEU A 684 -36.10 -10.47 12.70
CA LEU A 684 -36.88 -10.76 11.50
C LEU A 684 -35.97 -11.16 10.35
N ARG A 685 -36.22 -12.35 9.79
CA ARG A 685 -35.51 -12.85 8.61
C ARG A 685 -36.26 -12.46 7.34
N HIS A 686 -35.67 -11.55 6.57
CA HIS A 686 -36.23 -11.10 5.29
C HIS A 686 -35.80 -11.99 4.11
N GLY A 687 -34.65 -12.67 4.22
CA GLY A 687 -34.15 -13.52 3.15
C GLY A 687 -32.71 -13.98 3.36
N ILE A 688 -32.07 -14.34 2.26
CA ILE A 688 -30.67 -14.78 2.18
C ILE A 688 -30.04 -14.22 0.91
N LEU A 689 -28.80 -13.75 1.01
CA LEU A 689 -27.96 -13.33 -0.11
C LEU A 689 -26.86 -14.38 -0.29
N THR A 690 -26.71 -14.92 -1.50
CA THR A 690 -25.68 -15.92 -1.81
C THR A 690 -24.84 -15.46 -3.00
N ILE A 691 -23.52 -15.55 -2.83
CA ILE A 691 -22.50 -15.02 -3.74
C ILE A 691 -21.52 -16.14 -4.10
N TYR A 692 -21.21 -16.28 -5.38
CA TYR A 692 -20.30 -17.29 -5.93
C TYR A 692 -19.13 -16.62 -6.63
N ALA A 693 -17.94 -17.14 -6.40
CA ALA A 693 -16.72 -16.70 -7.06
C ALA A 693 -16.10 -17.81 -7.91
N ASP A 694 -15.31 -17.42 -8.90
CA ASP A 694 -14.58 -18.30 -9.81
C ASP A 694 -13.19 -18.69 -9.30
N THR A 695 -12.80 -18.17 -8.13
CA THR A 695 -11.55 -18.44 -7.44
C THR A 695 -11.82 -19.20 -6.14
N LYS A 696 -10.85 -20.01 -5.72
CA LYS A 696 -10.87 -20.65 -4.40
C LYS A 696 -10.51 -19.60 -3.35
N ASP A 697 -11.04 -19.77 -2.14
CA ASP A 697 -10.75 -18.90 -1.00
C ASP A 697 -11.00 -17.41 -1.29
N ALA A 698 -11.96 -17.10 -2.17
CA ALA A 698 -12.27 -15.73 -2.60
C ALA A 698 -12.82 -14.85 -1.47
N PHE A 699 -13.28 -15.47 -0.38
CA PHE A 699 -13.90 -14.81 0.77
C PHE A 699 -13.00 -14.98 2.00
N ASP A 700 -12.10 -14.02 2.19
CA ASP A 700 -11.32 -13.92 3.44
C ASP A 700 -12.18 -13.38 4.60
N GLU A 701 -11.61 -13.36 5.80
CA GLU A 701 -12.34 -12.97 7.02
C GLU A 701 -12.82 -11.51 6.96
N THR A 702 -12.04 -10.63 6.31
CA THR A 702 -12.39 -9.23 6.10
C THR A 702 -13.57 -9.10 5.16
N THR A 703 -13.52 -9.74 4.00
CA THR A 703 -14.61 -9.76 3.00
C THR A 703 -15.88 -10.35 3.60
N ARG A 704 -15.77 -11.42 4.39
CA ARG A 704 -16.90 -12.04 5.09
C ARG A 704 -17.57 -11.07 6.06
N THR A 705 -16.78 -10.37 6.88
CA THR A 705 -17.29 -9.41 7.86
C THR A 705 -18.03 -8.28 7.18
N VAL A 706 -17.41 -7.73 6.16
CA VAL A 706 -17.90 -6.59 5.39
C VAL A 706 -19.20 -6.94 4.61
N LEU A 707 -19.27 -8.12 3.98
CA LEU A 707 -20.51 -8.57 3.32
C LEU A 707 -21.62 -8.92 4.30
N ARG A 708 -21.29 -9.39 5.52
CA ARG A 708 -22.27 -9.61 6.59
C ARG A 708 -22.93 -8.30 7.01
N GLU A 709 -22.14 -7.24 7.20
CA GLU A 709 -22.65 -5.90 7.51
C GLU A 709 -23.55 -5.34 6.39
N LEU A 710 -23.19 -5.62 5.13
CA LEU A 710 -24.06 -5.30 4.00
C LEU A 710 -25.41 -6.07 4.10
N GLY A 711 -25.39 -7.34 4.50
CA GLY A 711 -26.60 -8.14 4.71
C GLY A 711 -27.55 -7.54 5.76
N GLU A 712 -27.01 -7.04 6.87
CA GLU A 712 -27.78 -6.33 7.91
C GLU A 712 -28.38 -5.01 7.37
N THR A 713 -27.62 -4.28 6.56
CA THR A 713 -28.06 -3.02 5.94
C THR A 713 -29.19 -3.25 4.93
N ILE A 714 -29.07 -4.28 4.08
CA ILE A 714 -30.13 -4.70 3.15
C ILE A 714 -31.39 -5.08 3.94
N ALA A 715 -31.25 -5.89 4.99
CA ALA A 715 -32.38 -6.31 5.80
C ALA A 715 -33.12 -5.12 6.42
N SER A 716 -32.38 -4.15 6.98
CA SER A 716 -32.95 -2.93 7.56
C SER A 716 -33.77 -2.11 6.55
N ALA A 717 -33.25 -1.96 5.33
CA ALA A 717 -33.95 -1.26 4.26
C ALA A 717 -35.21 -2.01 3.79
N LEU A 718 -35.15 -3.33 3.67
CA LEU A 718 -36.32 -4.17 3.38
C LEU A 718 -37.40 -4.00 4.45
N SER A 719 -37.04 -4.02 5.75
CA SER A 719 -38.01 -3.78 6.83
C SER A 719 -38.64 -2.39 6.75
N ALA A 720 -37.88 -1.36 6.35
CA ALA A 720 -38.41 0.00 6.21
C ALA A 720 -39.46 0.10 5.08
N ILE A 721 -39.23 -0.57 3.94
CA ILE A 721 -40.18 -0.60 2.81
C ILE A 721 -41.43 -1.41 3.18
N GLU A 722 -41.27 -2.58 3.82
CA GLU A 722 -42.41 -3.40 4.27
C GLU A 722 -43.32 -2.64 5.23
N ARG A 723 -42.75 -1.90 6.20
CA ARG A 723 -43.52 -1.04 7.11
C ARG A 723 -44.31 0.05 6.38
N LYS A 724 -43.68 0.72 5.40
CA LYS A 724 -44.37 1.74 4.57
C LYS A 724 -45.51 1.13 3.75
N HIS A 725 -45.30 -0.06 3.17
CA HIS A 725 -46.32 -0.76 2.39
C HIS A 725 -47.48 -1.28 3.25
N ALA A 726 -47.20 -1.79 4.46
CA ALA A 726 -48.21 -2.24 5.41
C ALA A 726 -49.25 -1.14 5.72
N LEU A 727 -48.80 0.12 5.84
CA LEU A 727 -49.65 1.30 6.05
C LEU A 727 -50.55 1.64 4.84
N LEU A 728 -50.17 1.22 3.63
CA LEU A 728 -50.84 1.57 2.36
C LEU A 728 -51.80 0.49 1.83
N THR A 729 -51.85 -0.69 2.45
CA THR A 729 -52.71 -1.79 1.95
C THR A 729 -54.20 -1.61 2.29
N THR A 730 -55.07 -1.89 1.32
CA THR A 730 -56.53 -1.74 1.38
C THR A 730 -57.29 -2.96 1.92
N SER A 731 -56.59 -4.06 2.24
CA SER A 731 -57.19 -5.28 2.80
C SER A 731 -56.39 -5.77 3.99
N VAL A 732 -57.08 -5.96 5.12
CA VAL A 732 -56.48 -6.43 6.38
C VAL A 732 -57.20 -7.69 6.86
N THR A 733 -56.48 -8.59 7.50
CA THR A 733 -57.06 -9.73 8.22
C THR A 733 -57.19 -9.33 9.68
N ARG A 734 -58.41 -9.16 10.17
CA ARG A 734 -58.68 -8.95 11.58
C ARG A 734 -58.61 -10.26 12.34
N VAL A 735 -57.89 -10.23 13.45
CA VAL A 735 -57.60 -11.39 14.29
C VAL A 735 -57.98 -11.00 15.73
N GLU A 736 -58.83 -11.80 16.35
CA GLU A 736 -59.26 -11.61 17.74
C GLU A 736 -58.66 -12.72 18.59
N PHE A 737 -57.88 -12.34 19.60
CA PHE A 737 -57.27 -13.25 20.57
C PHE A 737 -57.92 -13.08 21.93
N ASP A 738 -58.24 -14.17 22.61
CA ASP A 738 -58.50 -14.14 24.05
C ASP A 738 -57.22 -14.52 24.78
N ILE A 739 -56.93 -13.78 25.84
CA ILE A 739 -55.75 -13.93 26.69
C ILE A 739 -56.22 -14.00 28.14
N ASP A 740 -55.76 -15.03 28.85
CA ASP A 740 -55.88 -15.15 30.30
C ASP A 740 -54.48 -15.21 30.91
N ASP A 741 -53.79 -14.06 30.93
CA ASP A 741 -52.44 -13.92 31.48
C ASP A 741 -52.31 -12.67 32.34
N GLU A 742 -51.88 -12.85 33.59
CA GLU A 742 -51.62 -11.75 34.53
C GLU A 742 -50.39 -10.90 34.17
N ARG A 743 -49.59 -11.33 33.19
CA ARG A 743 -48.51 -10.53 32.60
C ARG A 743 -49.04 -9.35 31.79
N PHE A 744 -50.25 -9.43 31.23
CA PHE A 744 -50.83 -8.31 30.50
C PHE A 744 -51.36 -7.24 31.47
N LEU A 745 -50.90 -6.00 31.29
CA LEU A 745 -51.15 -4.89 32.22
C LEU A 745 -52.65 -4.68 32.48
N LEU A 746 -53.47 -4.64 31.41
CA LEU A 746 -54.89 -4.35 31.52
C LEU A 746 -55.64 -5.48 32.23
N SER A 747 -55.29 -6.75 31.99
CA SER A 747 -55.89 -7.91 32.69
C SER A 747 -55.67 -7.81 34.19
N ARG A 748 -54.44 -7.48 34.60
CA ARG A 748 -54.07 -7.34 36.01
C ARG A 748 -54.79 -6.16 36.66
N LEU A 749 -54.89 -5.03 35.96
CA LEU A 749 -55.54 -3.83 36.48
C LEU A 749 -57.06 -4.02 36.60
N ALA A 750 -57.69 -4.61 35.59
CA ALA A 750 -59.11 -4.98 35.59
C ALA A 750 -59.45 -5.94 36.75
N ARG A 751 -58.64 -6.97 36.97
CA ARG A 751 -58.82 -7.93 38.07
C ARG A 751 -58.60 -7.32 39.46
N SER A 752 -57.62 -6.43 39.59
CA SER A 752 -57.32 -5.74 40.86
C SER A 752 -58.40 -4.73 41.25
N ALA A 753 -58.94 -4.01 40.27
CA ALA A 753 -59.94 -2.97 40.50
C ALA A 753 -61.38 -3.50 40.39
N GLY A 754 -61.59 -4.71 39.85
CA GLY A 754 -62.90 -5.31 39.65
C GLY A 754 -63.73 -4.59 38.58
N CYS A 755 -63.08 -4.13 37.51
CA CYS A 755 -63.67 -3.28 36.49
C CYS A 755 -63.41 -3.79 35.07
N THR A 756 -64.10 -3.21 34.09
CA THR A 756 -63.81 -3.42 32.67
C THR A 756 -62.95 -2.26 32.17
N LEU A 757 -61.86 -2.58 31.47
CA LEU A 757 -60.93 -1.62 30.89
C LEU A 757 -60.89 -1.79 29.38
N SER A 758 -61.14 -0.73 28.63
CA SER A 758 -61.01 -0.73 27.17
C SER A 758 -59.95 0.27 26.70
N TYR A 759 -59.15 -0.16 25.73
CA TYR A 759 -58.19 0.65 25.01
C TYR A 759 -58.66 0.81 23.56
N GLU A 760 -58.92 2.04 23.13
CA GLU A 760 -59.36 2.38 21.76
C GLU A 760 -58.34 3.25 21.00
N GLY A 761 -57.07 2.82 20.98
CA GLY A 761 -56.02 3.55 20.26
C GLY A 761 -55.42 4.75 21.01
N GLY A 762 -54.21 5.19 20.60
CA GLY A 762 -53.60 6.44 21.10
C GLY A 762 -52.35 6.27 21.96
N ILE A 763 -51.39 5.46 21.52
CA ILE A 763 -50.09 5.34 22.19
C ILE A 763 -49.16 6.44 21.70
N GLN A 764 -48.52 7.13 22.64
CA GLN A 764 -47.46 8.09 22.35
C GLN A 764 -46.09 7.48 22.65
N HIS A 765 -45.14 7.78 21.77
CA HIS A 765 -43.72 7.63 22.02
C HIS A 765 -43.18 9.03 22.35
N ALA A 766 -43.07 9.36 23.63
CA ALA A 766 -42.38 10.57 24.06
C ALA A 766 -40.97 10.20 24.54
N PRO A 767 -39.99 11.12 24.49
CA PRO A 767 -38.69 10.93 25.17
C PRO A 767 -38.83 10.67 26.69
N ALA A 768 -40.02 10.88 27.26
CA ALA A 768 -40.35 10.76 28.67
C ALA A 768 -41.02 9.41 29.07
N GLY A 769 -41.41 8.54 28.12
CA GLY A 769 -42.05 7.24 28.41
C GLY A 769 -43.21 6.88 27.48
N ASN A 770 -43.79 5.68 27.67
CA ASN A 770 -44.94 5.19 26.91
C ASN A 770 -46.24 5.51 27.65
N SER A 771 -47.15 6.27 27.06
CA SER A 771 -48.46 6.56 27.68
C SER A 771 -49.63 5.94 26.91
N VAL A 772 -50.62 5.42 27.64
CA VAL A 772 -51.82 4.79 27.09
C VAL A 772 -53.08 5.41 27.69
N PHE A 773 -54.10 5.67 26.88
CA PHE A 773 -55.43 6.06 27.33
C PHE A 773 -56.31 4.82 27.50
N VAL A 774 -56.91 4.67 28.67
CA VAL A 774 -57.78 3.54 28.99
C VAL A 774 -59.11 4.08 29.51
N THR A 775 -60.20 3.58 28.93
CA THR A 775 -61.56 3.84 29.39
C THR A 775 -61.91 2.81 30.45
N VAL A 776 -62.44 3.29 31.57
CA VAL A 776 -62.92 2.49 32.70
C VAL A 776 -64.44 2.41 32.62
N GLU A 777 -64.95 1.19 32.71
CA GLU A 777 -66.37 0.88 32.83
C GLU A 777 -66.60 0.04 34.10
N ASP A 778 -67.81 0.13 34.68
CA ASP A 778 -68.27 -0.65 35.83
C ASP A 778 -67.53 -0.38 37.15
N ALA A 779 -66.76 0.71 37.25
CA ALA A 779 -66.08 1.10 38.48
C ALA A 779 -65.81 2.61 38.58
N ASP A 780 -65.63 3.07 39.83
CA ASP A 780 -65.20 4.42 40.13
C ASP A 780 -63.73 4.63 39.71
N VAL A 781 -63.49 5.69 38.94
CA VAL A 781 -62.20 6.02 38.34
C VAL A 781 -61.11 6.24 39.39
N GLN A 782 -61.46 6.77 40.58
CA GLN A 782 -60.50 6.95 41.67
C GLN A 782 -60.02 5.62 42.25
N THR A 783 -60.91 4.63 42.31
CA THR A 783 -60.57 3.28 42.76
C THR A 783 -59.62 2.60 41.77
N VAL A 784 -59.86 2.76 40.47
CA VAL A 784 -58.98 2.24 39.41
C VAL A 784 -57.64 2.97 39.39
N ALA A 785 -57.63 4.30 39.57
CA ALA A 785 -56.41 5.09 39.64
C ALA A 785 -55.53 4.71 40.85
N ALA A 786 -56.14 4.44 42.01
CA ALA A 786 -55.42 3.94 43.18
C ALA A 786 -54.82 2.55 42.95
N ALA A 787 -55.59 1.63 42.32
CA ALA A 787 -55.08 0.31 41.95
C ALA A 787 -53.93 0.39 40.93
N ALA A 788 -54.00 1.33 40.00
CA ALA A 788 -52.95 1.57 39.01
C ALA A 788 -51.66 2.14 39.66
N ALA A 789 -51.79 3.08 40.61
CA ALA A 789 -50.65 3.65 41.33
C ALA A 789 -49.90 2.64 42.21
N ASP A 790 -50.56 1.56 42.64
CA ASP A 790 -49.94 0.47 43.39
C ASP A 790 -49.15 -0.53 42.48
N MET A 791 -49.23 -0.40 41.15
CA MET A 791 -48.53 -1.27 40.21
C MET A 791 -47.14 -0.75 39.83
N THR A 792 -46.13 -1.63 39.89
CA THR A 792 -44.74 -1.31 39.50
C THR A 792 -44.52 -1.13 37.99
N SER A 793 -45.55 -1.36 37.17
CA SER A 793 -45.49 -1.25 35.70
C SER A 793 -46.01 0.11 35.20
N ILE A 794 -46.51 0.94 36.10
CA ILE A 794 -47.15 2.23 35.83
C ILE A 794 -46.35 3.28 36.60
N ASP A 795 -45.72 4.22 35.89
CA ASP A 795 -44.90 5.28 36.45
C ASP A 795 -45.76 6.44 36.98
N ASP A 796 -46.85 6.77 36.28
CA ASP A 796 -47.81 7.80 36.69
C ASP A 796 -49.22 7.51 36.16
N VAL A 797 -50.23 8.07 36.83
CA VAL A 797 -51.65 7.93 36.47
C VAL A 797 -52.32 9.30 36.50
N THR A 798 -52.84 9.74 35.34
CA THR A 798 -53.55 11.01 35.23
C THR A 798 -55.03 10.77 34.89
N GLN A 799 -55.95 11.27 35.72
CA GLN A 799 -57.37 11.22 35.42
C GLN A 799 -57.78 12.33 34.42
N ILE A 800 -58.44 11.96 33.32
CA ILE A 800 -58.79 12.87 32.22
C ILE A 800 -60.23 13.34 32.29
N SER A 801 -61.18 12.45 32.55
CA SER A 801 -62.60 12.80 32.71
C SER A 801 -63.09 12.57 34.14
N ASP A 802 -64.07 13.39 34.54
CA ASP A 802 -64.76 13.34 35.83
C ASP A 802 -66.26 13.28 35.51
N ASP A 803 -66.69 12.15 34.93
CA ASP A 803 -68.12 11.90 34.68
C ASP A 803 -68.72 11.18 35.90
N ASP A 804 -69.88 11.66 36.34
CA ASP A 804 -70.56 11.19 37.54
C ASP A 804 -70.91 9.67 37.45
N THR A 805 -70.26 8.93 38.34
CA THR A 805 -70.63 7.68 39.05
C THR A 805 -70.18 6.28 38.61
N GLU A 806 -70.00 5.89 37.34
CA GLU A 806 -69.52 4.50 37.03
C GLU A 806 -68.70 4.36 35.72
N SER A 807 -68.09 5.44 35.20
CA SER A 807 -67.23 5.39 34.01
C SER A 807 -66.29 6.60 33.87
N GLY A 808 -65.10 6.43 33.30
CA GLY A 808 -64.23 7.56 32.92
C GLY A 808 -62.91 7.16 32.27
N VAL A 809 -62.08 8.15 31.92
CA VAL A 809 -60.83 7.91 31.15
C VAL A 809 -59.59 8.22 31.98
N LEU A 810 -58.65 7.28 31.98
CA LEU A 810 -57.34 7.39 32.62
C LEU A 810 -56.23 7.45 31.56
N ARG A 811 -55.20 8.28 31.81
CA ARG A 811 -53.89 8.19 31.16
C ARG A 811 -52.97 7.39 32.08
N LEU A 812 -52.38 6.32 31.57
CA LEU A 812 -51.38 5.52 32.28
C LEU A 812 -50.01 5.77 31.62
N GLU A 813 -49.02 6.22 32.38
CA GLU A 813 -47.62 6.24 31.96
C GLU A 813 -46.96 4.94 32.36
N LEU A 814 -46.31 4.25 31.42
CA LEU A 814 -45.83 2.88 31.57
C LEU A 814 -44.30 2.81 31.57
N SER A 815 -43.76 2.00 32.46
CA SER A 815 -42.31 1.77 32.58
C SER A 815 -41.75 0.83 31.50
N GLN A 816 -42.61 0.16 30.72
CA GLN A 816 -42.25 -0.80 29.68
C GLN A 816 -43.00 -0.53 28.37
N PRO A 817 -42.49 -1.01 27.21
CA PRO A 817 -43.23 -1.02 25.94
C PRO A 817 -44.59 -1.67 26.07
N PHE A 818 -45.62 -1.00 25.58
CA PHE A 818 -46.95 -1.57 25.47
C PHE A 818 -47.02 -2.48 24.24
N LEU A 819 -47.79 -3.57 24.30
CA LEU A 819 -47.89 -4.61 23.26
C LEU A 819 -48.11 -4.06 21.85
N ALA A 820 -48.82 -2.94 21.70
CA ALA A 820 -49.05 -2.34 20.40
C ALA A 820 -47.76 -1.92 19.68
N LEU A 821 -46.72 -1.52 20.41
CA LEU A 821 -45.41 -1.15 19.84
C LEU A 821 -44.72 -2.41 19.30
N GLU A 822 -44.71 -3.50 20.07
CA GLU A 822 -44.17 -4.78 19.63
C GLU A 822 -44.92 -5.31 18.39
N LEU A 823 -46.25 -5.18 18.35
CA LEU A 823 -47.06 -5.56 17.19
C LEU A 823 -46.78 -4.67 15.97
N ALA A 824 -46.57 -3.36 16.18
CA ALA A 824 -46.24 -2.42 15.12
C ALA A 824 -44.87 -2.71 14.51
N ASP A 825 -43.88 -3.11 15.31
CA ASP A 825 -42.56 -3.54 14.82
C ASP A 825 -42.65 -4.77 13.91
N HIS A 826 -43.68 -5.59 14.09
CA HIS A 826 -43.98 -6.76 13.26
C HIS A 826 -45.01 -6.46 12.14
N GLY A 827 -45.30 -5.18 11.88
CA GLY A 827 -46.19 -4.74 10.80
C GLY A 827 -47.68 -4.99 11.05
N ALA A 828 -48.08 -5.33 12.27
CA ALA A 828 -49.47 -5.51 12.67
C ALA A 828 -50.01 -4.25 13.37
N ILE A 829 -51.31 -3.98 13.17
CA ILE A 829 -51.98 -2.81 13.75
C ILE A 829 -52.81 -3.27 14.94
N PHE A 830 -52.38 -2.92 16.14
CA PHE A 830 -53.16 -3.13 17.36
C PHE A 830 -54.35 -2.16 17.40
N ARG A 831 -55.58 -2.71 17.36
CA ARG A 831 -56.80 -1.90 17.27
C ARG A 831 -57.36 -1.56 18.63
N GLU A 832 -57.62 -2.60 19.40
CA GLU A 832 -58.40 -2.52 20.61
C GLU A 832 -57.99 -3.62 21.56
N ALA A 833 -58.13 -3.35 22.85
CA ALA A 833 -58.09 -4.37 23.88
C ALA A 833 -59.13 -4.09 24.94
N THR A 834 -59.87 -5.13 25.32
CA THR A 834 -60.88 -5.07 26.37
C THR A 834 -60.55 -6.11 27.40
N ALA A 835 -60.25 -5.65 28.62
CA ALA A 835 -59.89 -6.48 29.75
C ALA A 835 -60.97 -6.38 30.84
N ASP A 836 -61.42 -7.53 31.31
CA ASP A 836 -62.30 -7.65 32.47
C ASP A 836 -61.62 -8.54 33.55
N PRO A 837 -62.23 -8.78 34.72
CA PRO A 837 -61.62 -9.61 35.74
C PRO A 837 -61.39 -11.09 35.34
N ASP A 838 -62.15 -11.58 34.36
CA ASP A 838 -62.19 -12.98 33.92
C ASP A 838 -61.24 -13.25 32.72
N GLY A 839 -60.89 -12.23 31.93
CA GLY A 839 -59.97 -12.38 30.80
C GLY A 839 -59.75 -11.09 30.00
N THR A 840 -59.08 -11.20 28.86
CA THR A 840 -58.84 -10.06 27.96
C THR A 840 -58.95 -10.46 26.51
N THR A 841 -59.70 -9.67 25.74
CA THR A 841 -59.81 -9.82 24.29
C THR A 841 -58.96 -8.76 23.60
N LEU A 842 -58.09 -9.18 22.69
CA LEU A 842 -57.27 -8.32 21.84
C LEU A 842 -57.76 -8.38 20.39
N VAL A 843 -57.84 -7.22 19.75
CA VAL A 843 -58.18 -7.09 18.32
C VAL A 843 -56.96 -6.54 17.56
N VAL A 844 -56.48 -7.32 16.59
CA VAL A 844 -55.30 -6.98 15.77
C VAL A 844 -55.66 -7.05 14.30
N ASP A 845 -55.38 -5.98 13.56
CA ASP A 845 -55.47 -5.97 12.10
C ASP A 845 -54.09 -6.30 11.50
N VAL A 846 -54.01 -7.40 10.75
CA VAL A 846 -52.79 -7.86 10.08
C VAL A 846 -52.90 -7.58 8.58
N PRO A 847 -52.06 -6.72 8.00
CA PRO A 847 -51.99 -6.50 6.56
C PRO A 847 -51.73 -7.79 5.77
N GLN A 848 -52.17 -7.88 4.52
CA GLN A 848 -51.92 -9.07 3.69
C GLN A 848 -50.43 -9.38 3.45
N SER A 849 -49.55 -8.38 3.57
CA SER A 849 -48.11 -8.55 3.44
C SER A 849 -47.46 -9.26 4.63
N VAL A 850 -48.18 -9.41 5.75
CA VAL A 850 -47.66 -9.99 6.99
C VAL A 850 -48.37 -11.32 7.27
N ASP A 851 -47.60 -12.38 7.57
CA ASP A 851 -48.21 -13.66 7.95
C ASP A 851 -48.83 -13.57 9.34
N VAL A 852 -50.15 -13.81 9.39
CA VAL A 852 -50.92 -13.92 10.63
C VAL A 852 -50.32 -14.92 11.61
N ARG A 853 -49.64 -15.98 11.12
CA ARG A 853 -48.96 -16.96 11.98
C ARG A 853 -47.82 -16.35 12.78
N ASN A 854 -47.04 -15.44 12.20
CA ASN A 854 -45.94 -14.78 12.91
C ASN A 854 -46.49 -13.89 14.04
N ILE A 855 -47.58 -13.18 13.77
CA ILE A 855 -48.27 -12.37 14.79
C ILE A 855 -48.87 -13.25 15.89
N ALA A 856 -49.50 -14.38 15.52
CA ALA A 856 -50.01 -15.31 16.50
C ALA A 856 -48.89 -15.93 17.37
N GLN A 857 -47.74 -16.27 16.77
CA GLN A 857 -46.57 -16.77 17.48
C GLN A 857 -45.97 -15.71 18.41
N LEU A 858 -45.90 -14.45 17.98
CA LEU A 858 -45.45 -13.35 18.82
C LEU A 858 -46.33 -13.25 20.07
N VAL A 859 -47.66 -13.18 19.90
CA VAL A 859 -48.60 -13.08 21.02
C VAL A 859 -48.52 -14.32 21.93
N ASP A 860 -48.41 -15.53 21.38
CA ASP A 860 -48.27 -16.79 22.12
C ASP A 860 -46.90 -16.94 22.82
N SER A 861 -45.86 -16.27 22.33
CA SER A 861 -44.56 -16.20 23.00
C SER A 861 -44.54 -15.18 24.13
N THR A 862 -45.25 -14.06 23.96
CA THR A 862 -45.32 -12.96 24.93
C THR A 862 -46.28 -13.30 26.09
N PHE A 863 -47.41 -13.93 25.80
CA PHE A 863 -48.46 -14.27 26.77
C PHE A 863 -48.77 -15.77 26.77
N SER A 864 -49.38 -16.25 27.86
CA SER A 864 -49.81 -17.62 28.06
C SER A 864 -51.33 -17.69 28.03
N GLY A 865 -51.89 -18.85 27.67
CA GLY A 865 -53.35 -18.98 27.59
C GLY A 865 -53.96 -18.17 26.44
N VAL A 866 -53.22 -17.98 25.34
CA VAL A 866 -53.69 -17.29 24.15
C VAL A 866 -54.56 -18.23 23.31
N GLU A 867 -55.80 -17.84 23.02
CA GLU A 867 -56.70 -18.56 22.13
C GLU A 867 -57.17 -17.65 20.99
N LEU A 868 -56.96 -18.10 19.75
CA LEU A 868 -57.48 -17.40 18.57
C LEU A 868 -59.01 -17.59 18.47
N LYS A 869 -59.79 -16.56 18.78
CA LYS A 869 -61.26 -16.60 18.77
C LYS A 869 -61.85 -16.41 17.38
N ARG A 870 -61.33 -15.43 16.64
CA ARG A 870 -61.89 -15.04 15.34
C ARG A 870 -60.80 -14.60 14.38
N LYS A 871 -60.98 -14.95 13.11
CA LYS A 871 -60.15 -14.49 11.99
C LYS A 871 -61.06 -14.12 10.83
N GLU A 872 -61.03 -12.86 10.41
CA GLU A 872 -61.90 -12.34 9.35
C GLU A 872 -61.12 -11.42 8.42
N THR A 873 -61.19 -11.66 7.11
CA THR A 873 -60.59 -10.77 6.12
C THR A 873 -61.57 -9.63 5.82
N LEU A 874 -61.11 -8.40 6.05
CA LEU A 874 -61.88 -7.18 5.79
C LEU A 874 -61.28 -6.45 4.59
N GLU A 875 -62.10 -6.19 3.57
CA GLU A 875 -61.80 -5.19 2.54
C GLU A 875 -62.18 -3.81 3.12
N ARG A 876 -61.21 -2.90 3.27
CA ARG A 876 -61.50 -1.55 3.77
C ARG A 876 -62.36 -0.82 2.72
N GLY A 877 -63.59 -0.48 3.10
CA GLY A 877 -64.37 0.52 2.38
C GLY A 877 -63.65 1.87 2.45
N ILE A 878 -63.63 2.58 1.31
CA ILE A 878 -62.94 3.86 1.03
C ILE A 878 -63.21 4.99 2.06
N GLU A 879 -64.12 4.81 3.01
CA GLU A 879 -64.46 5.83 4.03
C GLU A 879 -63.41 5.99 5.15
N GLN A 880 -62.52 5.01 5.39
CA GLN A 880 -61.48 5.11 6.44
C GLN A 880 -60.13 5.70 5.99
N ASP A 881 -59.93 5.93 4.69
CA ASP A 881 -58.65 6.41 4.14
C ASP A 881 -58.32 7.84 4.63
N ARG A 882 -59.35 8.70 4.66
CA ARG A 882 -59.25 10.09 5.09
C ARG A 882 -58.86 10.28 6.55
N SER A 883 -59.31 9.37 7.42
CA SER A 883 -58.96 9.44 8.85
C SER A 883 -57.50 9.06 9.07
N SER A 884 -56.99 8.09 8.32
CA SER A 884 -55.59 7.66 8.39
C SER A 884 -54.66 8.74 7.85
N GLU A 885 -54.96 9.27 6.66
CA GLU A 885 -54.22 10.34 6.00
C GLU A 885 -54.14 11.59 6.89
N PHE A 886 -55.27 11.99 7.49
CA PHE A 886 -55.33 13.09 8.44
C PHE A 886 -54.46 12.85 9.68
N LEU A 887 -54.45 11.64 10.24
CA LEU A 887 -53.64 11.32 11.43
C LEU A 887 -52.14 11.34 11.12
N THR A 888 -51.70 10.89 9.93
CA THR A 888 -50.30 11.02 9.48
C THR A 888 -49.86 12.47 9.29
N ASP A 889 -50.78 13.36 8.94
CA ASP A 889 -50.48 14.79 8.76
C ASP A 889 -50.29 15.54 10.08
N LEU A 890 -50.65 14.97 11.24
CA LEU A 890 -50.49 15.63 12.54
C LEU A 890 -49.10 15.40 13.13
N THR A 891 -48.52 16.45 13.72
CA THR A 891 -47.33 16.25 14.57
C THR A 891 -47.74 15.55 15.87
N GLU A 892 -46.84 14.80 16.51
CA GLU A 892 -47.10 14.13 17.79
C GLU A 892 -47.75 15.07 18.83
N ARG A 893 -47.20 16.27 19.00
CA ARG A 893 -47.74 17.29 19.93
C ARG A 893 -49.14 17.82 19.55
N GLN A 894 -49.50 17.77 18.28
CA GLN A 894 -50.82 18.20 17.79
C GLN A 894 -51.87 17.11 18.04
N LEU A 895 -51.49 15.86 17.83
CA LEU A 895 -52.33 14.69 18.12
C LEU A 895 -52.64 14.60 19.62
N GLU A 896 -51.62 14.76 20.46
CA GLU A 896 -51.75 14.79 21.92
C GLU A 896 -52.76 15.83 22.40
N VAL A 897 -52.60 17.08 21.96
CA VAL A 897 -53.49 18.18 22.36
C VAL A 897 -54.96 17.89 22.01
N ILE A 898 -55.21 17.30 20.84
CA ILE A 898 -56.56 17.01 20.35
C ILE A 898 -57.18 15.81 21.06
N GLN A 899 -56.42 14.74 21.31
CA GLN A 899 -56.89 13.58 22.04
C GLN A 899 -57.22 13.93 23.48
N THR A 900 -56.33 14.65 24.18
CA THR A 900 -56.60 15.11 25.55
C THR A 900 -57.80 16.03 25.59
N ALA A 901 -57.97 16.93 24.62
CA ALA A 901 -59.16 17.77 24.53
C ALA A 901 -60.45 16.95 24.30
N TYR A 902 -60.40 15.94 23.44
CA TYR A 902 -61.53 15.06 23.14
C TYR A 902 -61.98 14.27 24.37
N TYR A 903 -61.06 13.53 25.00
CA TYR A 903 -61.39 12.73 26.19
C TYR A 903 -61.68 13.57 27.44
N SER A 904 -61.23 14.82 27.48
CA SER A 904 -61.59 15.78 28.53
C SER A 904 -62.95 16.46 28.30
N GLY A 905 -63.71 16.05 27.27
CA GLY A 905 -65.03 16.60 26.90
C GLY A 905 -65.03 18.07 26.50
N TYR A 906 -63.90 18.60 25.97
CA TYR A 906 -63.80 19.97 25.46
C TYR A 906 -64.71 20.24 24.26
N PHE A 907 -64.95 19.20 23.45
CA PHE A 907 -65.77 19.29 22.25
C PHE A 907 -67.26 19.05 22.50
N GLU A 908 -67.65 18.68 23.73
CA GLU A 908 -69.04 18.40 24.10
C GLU A 908 -69.84 19.68 24.42
N SER A 909 -71.15 19.54 24.52
CA SER A 909 -72.05 20.66 24.85
C SER A 909 -73.11 20.22 25.87
N PRO A 910 -73.06 20.71 27.12
CA PRO A 910 -72.06 21.64 27.67
C PRO A 910 -70.68 21.00 27.81
N ARG A 911 -69.60 21.81 27.73
CA ARG A 911 -68.22 21.33 27.89
C ARG A 911 -67.96 20.94 29.33
N THR A 912 -67.33 19.79 29.57
CA THR A 912 -66.93 19.32 30.90
C THR A 912 -65.64 19.99 31.39
N LYS A 913 -64.65 20.23 30.51
CA LYS A 913 -63.43 21.03 30.83
C LYS A 913 -63.17 22.20 29.86
N SER A 914 -62.60 23.28 30.37
CA SER A 914 -62.21 24.44 29.56
C SER A 914 -60.85 24.23 28.86
N GLY A 915 -60.56 25.05 27.86
CA GLY A 915 -59.26 25.01 27.17
C GLY A 915 -58.10 25.44 28.07
N GLU A 916 -58.36 26.25 29.10
CA GLU A 916 -57.35 26.62 30.12
C GLU A 916 -57.04 25.45 31.05
N ASP A 917 -58.05 24.66 31.42
CA ASP A 917 -57.88 23.47 32.24
C ASP A 917 -57.06 22.40 31.51
N ILE A 918 -57.34 22.19 30.21
CA ILE A 918 -56.61 21.23 29.39
C ILE A 918 -55.17 21.70 29.10
N ALA A 919 -54.97 23.00 28.86
CA ALA A 919 -53.63 23.56 28.69
C ALA A 919 -52.76 23.34 29.94
N THR A 920 -53.37 23.45 31.12
CA THR A 920 -52.71 23.16 32.41
C THR A 920 -52.34 21.68 32.53
N MET A 921 -53.23 20.76 32.12
CA MET A 921 -52.94 19.31 32.13
C MET A 921 -51.83 18.91 31.16
N LEU A 922 -51.67 19.65 30.06
CA LEU A 922 -50.64 19.41 29.03
C LEU A 922 -49.34 20.18 29.27
N GLU A 923 -49.24 20.92 30.38
CA GLU A 923 -48.12 21.81 30.71
C GLU A 923 -47.77 22.81 29.59
N ILE A 924 -48.78 23.31 28.87
CA ILE A 924 -48.63 24.32 27.82
C ILE A 924 -49.37 25.61 28.17
N SER A 925 -48.96 26.70 27.52
CA SER A 925 -49.71 27.94 27.62
C SER A 925 -51.10 27.80 26.96
N PRO A 926 -52.17 28.41 27.51
CA PRO A 926 -53.49 28.41 26.87
C PRO A 926 -53.49 28.90 25.41
N PRO A 927 -52.70 29.93 25.01
CA PRO A 927 -52.56 30.31 23.60
C PRO A 927 -52.02 29.18 22.71
N ALA A 928 -51.05 28.39 23.19
CA ALA A 928 -50.49 27.26 22.45
C ALA A 928 -51.54 26.16 22.25
N PHE A 929 -52.35 25.85 23.28
CA PHE A 929 -53.46 24.91 23.16
C PHE A 929 -54.43 25.32 22.03
N TYR A 930 -54.91 26.56 22.04
CA TYR A 930 -55.83 27.04 21.00
C TYR A 930 -55.18 27.06 19.61
N GLN A 931 -53.88 27.35 19.52
CA GLN A 931 -53.14 27.29 18.26
C GLN A 931 -53.03 25.86 17.71
N HIS A 932 -52.73 24.88 18.56
CA HIS A 932 -52.70 23.47 18.19
C HIS A 932 -54.08 22.99 17.74
N VAL A 933 -55.13 23.21 18.54
CA VAL A 933 -56.51 22.83 18.17
C VAL A 933 -56.93 23.44 16.83
N ARG A 934 -56.64 24.73 16.62
CA ARG A 934 -56.98 25.42 15.36
C ARG A 934 -56.17 24.90 14.17
N THR A 935 -54.91 24.54 14.39
CA THR A 935 -54.04 23.96 13.34
C THR A 935 -54.54 22.58 12.94
N VAL A 936 -54.93 21.74 13.90
CA VAL A 936 -55.50 20.42 13.63
C VAL A 936 -56.86 20.52 12.97
N GLN A 937 -57.75 21.40 13.44
CA GLN A 937 -59.04 21.65 12.77
C GLN A 937 -58.84 22.10 11.32
N ARG A 938 -57.84 22.95 11.05
CA ARG A 938 -57.51 23.33 9.67
C ARG A 938 -57.06 22.14 8.84
N LYS A 939 -56.14 21.32 9.34
CA LYS A 939 -55.69 20.09 8.64
C LYS A 939 -56.87 19.14 8.37
N LEU A 940 -57.74 18.93 9.35
CA LEU A 940 -58.95 18.10 9.21
C LEU A 940 -59.87 18.63 8.11
N PHE A 941 -60.13 19.94 8.10
CA PHE A 941 -60.94 20.56 7.05
C PHE A 941 -60.26 20.54 5.69
N THR A 942 -58.92 20.66 5.63
CA THR A 942 -58.15 20.48 4.40
C THR A 942 -58.36 19.07 3.83
N THR A 943 -58.15 18.02 4.63
CA THR A 943 -58.38 16.62 4.21
C THR A 943 -59.85 16.36 3.79
N LEU A 944 -60.81 17.02 4.45
CA LEU A 944 -62.24 16.86 4.15
C LEU A 944 -62.71 17.64 2.90
N PHE A 945 -62.10 18.79 2.58
CA PHE A 945 -62.61 19.71 1.56
C PHE A 945 -61.74 19.92 0.32
N GLU A 946 -60.40 19.80 0.39
CA GLU A 946 -59.54 20.08 -0.77
C GLU A 946 -59.48 18.90 -1.76
N ASP A 947 -59.76 17.68 -1.30
CA ASP A 947 -59.67 16.45 -2.09
C ASP A 947 -60.98 16.04 -2.81
N ARG A 948 -61.96 16.96 -2.87
CA ARG A 948 -63.17 16.82 -3.71
C ARG A 948 -62.96 17.30 -5.16
N SER A 949 -61.79 17.80 -5.50
CA SER A 949 -61.58 18.55 -6.74
C SER A 949 -61.31 17.72 -8.00
N VAL A 950 -60.94 16.43 -7.88
CA VAL A 950 -60.31 15.71 -9.01
C VAL A 950 -61.12 14.54 -9.59
N SER A 951 -62.18 14.02 -8.95
CA SER A 951 -62.93 12.86 -9.51
C SER A 951 -64.26 13.19 -10.21
N GLY A 952 -64.53 14.45 -10.55
CA GLY A 952 -65.84 14.90 -11.06
C GLY A 952 -65.87 15.47 -12.48
N LEU A 953 -64.74 15.57 -13.17
CA LEU A 953 -64.65 16.20 -14.50
C LEU A 953 -63.76 15.38 -15.43
N GLU A 954 -64.23 14.20 -15.82
CA GLU A 954 -64.02 13.64 -17.16
C GLU A 954 -64.95 12.44 -17.33
N SER A 955 -66.00 12.66 -18.12
CA SER A 955 -67.01 11.69 -18.57
C SER A 955 -66.52 10.87 -19.75
#